data_AF-A0A921QRX9-F1
#
_entry.id   AF-A0A921QRX9-F1
#
_cell.length_a   1.000
_cell.length_b   1.000
_cell.length_c   1.000
_cell.angle_alpha   90.00
_cell.angle_beta   90.00
_cell.angle_gamma   90.00
#
_symmetry.space_group_name_H-M   'P 1'
#
loop_
_entity.id
_entity.type
_entity.pdbx_description
1 polymer ?
#
loop_
_entity_poly.entity_id
_entity_poly.type
_entity_poly.pdbx_seq_one_letter_code
_entity_poly.pdbx_strand_id
1 'polypeptide(L)'
;MASADEQVKGDDAAGAAASVADVRELRQRSKPQKKPGTDAEEDNEAGRSPPGACCEVTDSIERVFESEPVPPWREQVTLRALVTSLFLAVLFSVIVMKLSLTTGIIPSLNVSAGLLGFFLLRVWTAAVKDPKRPFTRQENTVVQTCVVAAYGIAFSGGFGSYLFGMSETIASQAAEENNADNVKEPRLAWMIGFLFLVSFVGLFALVPLRKVMIIDYRLTYPSGTATAHLINGFHTPDGSERAKSQVRALAKCSVASFLWGFFQWFYTAGDDCGFGHFPALGLVAYQNRFYFDFSTTYIGAGMICPHIVNVSVLLGGILSWGVLWPLIAKKRGSWFDAELPDTSLEGMQGYRVFIAIAIILGDGLYKFAMVLFRTVASIAASIEKKKFFGALPVNSDDSKGPNPATATPPSFDDARRTDFFTKDQIPMRVAIGGYVVIAAVSVATVPRLIFPQVEWYHVLAVYLMAPVLAFCNAYGMGLTDWSLASTYGKLAIFTFGAWAGKSHSGVLVGLATCGIMMNIVSTAADLMQDFKTGYMTLASPRSMFISQVVGTAIGCVVGPSVFWLFYRAFAGVGTHKSAYPAPYALIYRNMAILGVDGFSKLPGNCLTLCCVFFVGAIAVNMAKDMVPEKVAKFIPLPMAMAIPFYIGPYFTIDMFLGSVILFAWEWVDKDQANAFAYAVASGLICGDGVWSLPQAFLSLFNVKPPICMKFLSRNLNDKVDGFIGTLS
;
A
#
# COMPACT_ATOMS: atom_id res chain seq x y z
N MET A 1 5.78 -42.40 -50.90
CA MET A 1 5.14 -42.34 -52.23
C MET A 1 5.23 -40.89 -52.67
N ALA A 2 6.40 -40.53 -53.21
CA ALA A 2 6.71 -40.42 -54.65
C ALA A 2 6.47 -38.96 -55.08
N SER A 3 7.31 -38.22 -55.79
CA SER A 3 8.66 -38.32 -56.39
C SER A 3 8.73 -37.04 -57.26
N ALA A 4 9.71 -36.14 -57.07
CA ALA A 4 10.85 -35.85 -57.98
C ALA A 4 10.41 -35.13 -59.29
N ASP A 5 11.10 -34.17 -59.91
CA ASP A 5 12.53 -33.83 -60.07
C ASP A 5 12.54 -32.35 -60.63
N GLU A 6 13.61 -31.54 -60.77
CA GLU A 6 14.97 -31.80 -61.24
C GLU A 6 15.88 -30.53 -61.11
N GLN A 7 17.21 -30.76 -61.03
CA GLN A 7 18.34 -30.01 -61.63
C GLN A 7 18.97 -28.71 -61.02
N VAL A 8 19.98 -28.96 -60.17
CA VAL A 8 21.43 -28.58 -60.20
C VAL A 8 21.95 -27.37 -61.03
N LYS A 9 22.60 -26.41 -60.32
CA LYS A 9 23.93 -25.74 -60.53
C LYS A 9 23.90 -24.43 -59.72
N GLY A 10 24.89 -23.96 -58.95
CA GLY A 10 26.28 -24.30 -58.68
C GLY A 10 26.89 -23.08 -57.97
N ASP A 11 27.94 -23.32 -57.19
CA ASP A 11 28.93 -22.38 -56.63
C ASP A 11 28.74 -21.78 -55.22
N ASP A 12 29.79 -22.08 -54.45
CA ASP A 12 30.14 -21.82 -53.07
C ASP A 12 30.17 -20.34 -52.66
N ALA A 13 29.71 -20.07 -51.43
CA ALA A 13 30.24 -18.99 -50.60
C ALA A 13 30.36 -19.48 -49.15
N ALA A 14 31.61 -19.73 -48.76
CA ALA A 14 32.03 -20.11 -47.42
C ALA A 14 31.71 -19.03 -46.37
N GLY A 15 31.36 -19.48 -45.17
CA GLY A 15 31.25 -18.61 -43.99
C GLY A 15 32.60 -18.30 -43.35
N ALA A 16 32.67 -17.19 -42.61
CA ALA A 16 33.23 -17.11 -41.25
C ALA A 16 33.21 -15.66 -40.71
N ALA A 17 33.18 -15.61 -39.38
CA ALA A 17 33.09 -14.49 -38.43
C ALA A 17 34.11 -13.33 -38.54
N ALA A 18 33.78 -12.25 -37.78
CA ALA A 18 34.59 -11.13 -37.23
C ALA A 18 34.15 -9.75 -37.76
N SER A 19 34.06 -8.63 -37.04
CA SER A 19 34.37 -8.26 -35.65
C SER A 19 33.74 -6.88 -35.30
N VAL A 20 33.76 -6.53 -34.02
CA VAL A 20 33.08 -5.44 -33.30
C VAL A 20 33.73 -4.05 -33.51
N ALA A 21 34.01 -3.62 -34.73
CA ALA A 21 34.72 -2.34 -34.99
C ALA A 21 33.92 -1.25 -35.73
N ASP A 22 32.84 -1.56 -36.46
CA ASP A 22 32.28 -0.62 -37.46
C ASP A 22 31.10 0.27 -37.02
N VAL A 23 30.69 0.23 -35.75
CA VAL A 23 29.55 1.06 -35.27
C VAL A 23 29.99 2.45 -34.78
N ARG A 24 31.29 2.78 -34.83
CA ARG A 24 31.83 4.04 -34.30
C ARG A 24 32.07 5.15 -35.35
N GLU A 25 32.07 4.85 -36.65
CA GLU A 25 32.38 5.85 -37.68
C GLU A 25 31.16 6.55 -38.34
N LEU A 26 29.93 6.07 -38.12
CA LEU A 26 28.74 6.69 -38.71
C LEU A 26 28.15 7.86 -37.88
N ARG A 27 28.74 8.21 -36.73
CA ARG A 27 28.24 9.27 -35.83
C ARG A 27 28.90 10.64 -36.02
N GLN A 28 29.82 10.80 -36.99
CA GLN A 28 30.61 12.03 -37.17
C GLN A 28 30.27 12.90 -38.39
N ARG A 29 29.18 12.64 -39.13
CA ARG A 29 28.76 13.48 -40.27
C ARG A 29 27.33 14.00 -40.16
N SER A 30 27.13 15.07 -39.39
CA SER A 30 26.09 16.08 -39.65
C SER A 30 26.20 17.28 -38.69
N LYS A 31 27.16 18.18 -38.95
CA LYS A 31 27.06 19.59 -38.53
C LYS A 31 26.89 20.45 -39.78
N PRO A 32 25.94 21.41 -39.82
CA PRO A 32 25.77 22.26 -40.99
C PRO A 32 26.86 23.35 -41.06
N GLN A 33 27.45 23.52 -42.24
CA GLN A 33 28.39 24.58 -42.60
C GLN A 33 27.71 25.95 -42.69
N LYS A 34 28.28 26.96 -42.02
CA LYS A 34 27.99 28.40 -42.24
C LYS A 34 28.82 28.92 -43.43
N LYS A 35 28.21 29.72 -44.30
CA LYS A 35 28.88 30.49 -45.38
C LYS A 35 29.45 31.84 -44.85
N PRO A 36 30.52 32.40 -45.45
CA PRO A 36 31.18 33.64 -45.01
C PRO A 36 30.93 34.88 -45.89
N GLY A 37 31.16 36.08 -45.30
CA GLY A 37 31.28 37.42 -45.92
C GLY A 37 30.03 38.30 -45.72
N THR A 38 30.06 39.55 -45.24
CA THR A 38 31.11 40.61 -45.22
C THR A 38 30.77 41.71 -44.19
N ASP A 39 31.80 42.16 -43.49
CA ASP A 39 32.19 43.51 -43.03
C ASP A 39 31.20 44.48 -42.36
N ALA A 40 31.48 44.84 -41.10
CA ALA A 40 31.99 46.16 -40.66
C ALA A 40 31.50 46.57 -39.24
N GLU A 41 32.48 46.94 -38.41
CA GLU A 41 32.44 47.96 -37.33
C GLU A 41 31.41 47.85 -36.18
N GLU A 42 31.88 47.54 -34.96
CA GLU A 42 32.26 48.54 -33.93
C GLU A 42 32.48 47.84 -32.58
N ASP A 43 33.65 48.08 -31.98
CA ASP A 43 33.98 47.71 -30.60
C ASP A 43 33.09 48.50 -29.62
N ASN A 44 32.49 47.81 -28.65
CA ASN A 44 32.44 48.34 -27.29
C ASN A 44 32.25 47.26 -26.23
N GLU A 45 33.17 47.30 -25.26
CA GLU A 45 33.23 46.47 -24.07
C GLU A 45 32.02 46.72 -23.14
N ALA A 46 31.52 45.65 -22.51
CA ALA A 46 31.27 45.52 -21.06
C ALA A 46 30.12 44.54 -20.77
N GLY A 47 30.40 43.51 -19.97
CA GLY A 47 29.37 42.65 -19.38
C GLY A 47 29.59 41.15 -19.56
N ARG A 48 30.72 40.63 -19.05
CA ARG A 48 31.01 39.20 -19.01
C ARG A 48 30.24 38.56 -17.85
N SER A 49 29.08 37.97 -18.12
CA SER A 49 28.37 37.08 -17.18
C SER A 49 29.07 35.71 -17.15
N PRO A 50 29.18 35.02 -15.99
CA PRO A 50 29.81 33.72 -15.93
C PRO A 50 28.97 32.64 -16.65
N PRO A 51 29.59 31.65 -17.32
CA PRO A 51 28.87 30.53 -17.90
C PRO A 51 28.49 29.55 -16.78
N GLY A 52 27.30 29.71 -16.20
CA GLY A 52 26.83 28.82 -15.13
C GLY A 52 25.32 28.76 -14.90
N ALA A 53 24.49 29.48 -15.67
CA ALA A 53 23.08 29.70 -15.29
C ALA A 53 22.03 29.19 -16.29
N CYS A 54 22.34 28.25 -17.20
CA CYS A 54 21.38 27.76 -18.19
C CYS A 54 20.81 26.35 -17.98
N CYS A 55 21.10 25.65 -16.87
CA CYS A 55 20.73 24.23 -16.72
C CYS A 55 19.68 23.87 -15.65
N GLU A 56 18.88 24.80 -15.12
CA GLU A 56 17.83 24.48 -14.12
C GLU A 56 16.38 24.64 -14.61
N VAL A 57 16.19 24.81 -15.92
CA VAL A 57 14.86 25.03 -16.49
C VAL A 57 14.48 23.84 -17.36
N THR A 58 13.83 22.78 -16.81
CA THR A 58 12.92 21.86 -17.55
C THR A 58 12.41 20.60 -16.82
N ASP A 59 12.76 20.32 -15.55
CA ASP A 59 12.38 19.05 -14.88
C ASP A 59 11.13 19.09 -13.97
N SER A 60 10.41 20.21 -13.93
CA SER A 60 9.39 20.46 -12.91
C SER A 60 7.97 20.27 -13.45
N ILE A 61 7.22 19.28 -12.92
CA ILE A 61 5.80 19.06 -13.24
C ILE A 61 5.00 20.31 -12.86
N GLU A 62 5.30 20.91 -11.72
CA GLU A 62 4.57 22.07 -11.25
C GLU A 62 4.83 23.32 -12.09
N ARG A 63 5.96 23.43 -12.82
CA ARG A 63 6.14 24.51 -13.81
C ARG A 63 5.19 24.38 -14.99
N VAL A 64 4.83 23.17 -15.38
CA VAL A 64 3.86 22.94 -16.47
C VAL A 64 2.47 23.48 -16.11
N PHE A 65 2.11 23.40 -14.84
CA PHE A 65 0.84 23.89 -14.29
C PHE A 65 0.97 25.28 -13.64
N GLU A 66 2.02 26.05 -13.94
CA GLU A 66 2.23 27.39 -13.34
C GLU A 66 1.21 28.41 -13.83
N SER A 67 0.82 28.34 -15.10
CA SER A 67 -0.20 29.19 -15.70
C SER A 67 -1.63 28.83 -15.31
N GLU A 68 -1.86 27.65 -14.74
CA GLU A 68 -3.19 27.18 -14.34
C GLU A 68 -3.48 27.55 -12.87
N PRO A 69 -4.58 28.29 -12.59
CA PRO A 69 -4.96 28.60 -11.22
C PRO A 69 -5.43 27.34 -10.51
N VAL A 70 -4.88 27.07 -9.32
CA VAL A 70 -5.36 25.99 -8.46
C VAL A 70 -6.66 26.45 -7.79
N PRO A 71 -7.79 25.75 -7.99
CA PRO A 71 -9.06 26.15 -7.40
C PRO A 71 -9.02 26.06 -5.88
N PRO A 72 -9.75 26.93 -5.15
CA PRO A 72 -9.86 26.85 -3.70
C PRO A 72 -10.49 25.53 -3.28
N TRP A 73 -10.22 25.07 -2.05
CA TRP A 73 -10.63 23.74 -1.58
C TRP A 73 -12.14 23.45 -1.73
N ARG A 74 -13.01 24.45 -1.59
CA ARG A 74 -14.46 24.31 -1.77
C ARG A 74 -14.88 24.02 -3.21
N GLU A 75 -14.09 24.49 -4.17
CA GLU A 75 -14.34 24.28 -5.60
C GLU A 75 -13.70 22.99 -6.11
N GLN A 76 -12.74 22.42 -5.37
CA GLN A 76 -12.20 21.09 -5.64
C GLN A 76 -13.22 19.98 -5.35
N VAL A 77 -14.08 20.18 -4.35
CA VAL A 77 -15.16 19.24 -3.99
C VAL A 77 -16.43 19.61 -4.74
N THR A 78 -16.62 19.06 -5.93
CA THR A 78 -17.77 19.35 -6.78
C THR A 78 -18.90 18.32 -6.61
N LEU A 79 -20.13 18.71 -6.95
CA LEU A 79 -21.26 17.77 -6.97
C LEU A 79 -21.04 16.63 -7.97
N ARG A 80 -20.49 16.92 -9.16
CA ARG A 80 -20.22 15.89 -10.17
C ARG A 80 -19.17 14.89 -9.68
N ALA A 81 -18.16 15.35 -8.94
CA ALA A 81 -17.18 14.47 -8.31
C ALA A 81 -17.86 13.55 -7.28
N LEU A 82 -18.66 14.09 -6.37
CA LEU A 82 -19.36 13.30 -5.35
C LEU A 82 -20.33 12.26 -5.94
N VAL A 83 -21.09 12.62 -6.98
CA VAL A 83 -22.01 11.69 -7.67
C VAL A 83 -21.23 10.57 -8.37
N THR A 84 -20.14 10.92 -9.06
CA THR A 84 -19.26 9.95 -9.71
C THR A 84 -18.62 9.02 -8.67
N SER A 85 -18.17 9.58 -7.55
CA SER A 85 -17.62 8.81 -6.43
C SER A 85 -18.63 7.85 -5.84
N LEU A 86 -19.90 8.24 -5.68
CA LEU A 86 -20.95 7.34 -5.17
C LEU A 86 -21.13 6.12 -6.09
N PHE A 87 -21.22 6.35 -7.40
CA PHE A 87 -21.36 5.26 -8.38
C PHE A 87 -20.17 4.31 -8.34
N LEU A 88 -18.95 4.86 -8.38
CA LEU A 88 -17.73 4.05 -8.30
C LEU A 88 -17.60 3.36 -6.95
N ALA A 89 -17.95 4.01 -5.84
CA ALA A 89 -17.90 3.43 -4.50
C ALA A 89 -18.75 2.17 -4.39
N VAL A 90 -19.96 2.15 -4.98
CA VAL A 90 -20.80 0.95 -5.04
C VAL A 90 -20.11 -0.15 -5.83
N LEU A 91 -19.60 0.17 -7.03
CA LEU A 91 -18.93 -0.80 -7.89
C LEU A 91 -17.72 -1.44 -7.20
N PHE A 92 -16.81 -0.62 -6.68
CA PHE A 92 -15.60 -1.08 -6.00
C PHE A 92 -15.93 -1.83 -4.70
N SER A 93 -16.97 -1.42 -3.96
CA SER A 93 -17.39 -2.14 -2.76
C SER A 93 -17.92 -3.55 -3.06
N VAL A 94 -18.64 -3.75 -4.18
CA VAL A 94 -19.09 -5.09 -4.62
C VAL A 94 -17.90 -5.99 -4.94
N ILE A 95 -16.92 -5.46 -5.65
CA ILE A 95 -15.68 -6.19 -6.00
C ILE A 95 -14.92 -6.58 -4.73
N VAL A 96 -14.64 -5.60 -3.86
CA VAL A 96 -13.91 -5.81 -2.61
C VAL A 96 -14.65 -6.79 -1.70
N MET A 97 -15.99 -6.70 -1.62
CA MET A 97 -16.80 -7.65 -0.84
C MET A 97 -16.65 -9.07 -1.35
N LYS A 98 -16.76 -9.29 -2.67
CA LYS A 98 -16.57 -10.63 -3.23
C LYS A 98 -15.19 -11.18 -2.89
N LEU A 99 -14.13 -10.40 -3.12
CA LEU A 99 -12.76 -10.81 -2.82
C LEU A 99 -12.58 -11.10 -1.32
N SER A 100 -13.17 -10.27 -0.44
CA SER A 100 -13.15 -10.49 1.00
C SER A 100 -13.79 -11.82 1.41
N LEU A 101 -14.91 -12.18 0.80
CA LEU A 101 -15.66 -13.41 1.10
C LEU A 101 -15.09 -14.68 0.43
N THR A 102 -14.24 -14.55 -0.59
CA THR A 102 -13.65 -15.71 -1.28
C THR A 102 -12.19 -15.93 -0.93
N THR A 103 -11.32 -14.95 -1.23
CA THR A 103 -9.86 -15.07 -1.08
C THR A 103 -9.33 -14.38 0.17
N GLY A 104 -10.05 -13.37 0.68
CA GLY A 104 -9.64 -12.52 1.80
C GLY A 104 -8.44 -11.62 1.54
N ILE A 105 -7.93 -11.58 0.30
CA ILE A 105 -6.85 -10.72 -0.14
C ILE A 105 -7.43 -9.71 -1.12
N ILE A 106 -7.22 -8.42 -0.85
CA ILE A 106 -7.75 -7.32 -1.65
C ILE A 106 -6.57 -6.53 -2.23
N PRO A 107 -6.47 -6.42 -3.56
CA PRO A 107 -5.44 -5.59 -4.18
C PRO A 107 -5.72 -4.10 -3.93
N SER A 108 -4.69 -3.27 -4.06
CA SER A 108 -4.84 -1.81 -4.07
C SER A 108 -5.61 -1.39 -5.32
N LEU A 109 -6.72 -0.68 -5.14
CA LEU A 109 -7.60 -0.21 -6.23
C LEU A 109 -7.53 1.32 -6.41
N ASN A 110 -6.57 2.00 -5.76
CA ASN A 110 -6.40 3.45 -5.79
C ASN A 110 -6.20 3.99 -7.22
N VAL A 111 -5.33 3.35 -7.98
CA VAL A 111 -5.06 3.69 -9.38
C VAL A 111 -6.32 3.54 -10.22
N SER A 112 -7.01 2.40 -10.09
CA SER A 112 -8.25 2.10 -10.82
C SER A 112 -9.35 3.12 -10.51
N ALA A 113 -9.45 3.55 -9.25
CA ALA A 113 -10.38 4.62 -8.84
C ALA A 113 -10.04 5.97 -9.51
N GLY A 114 -8.76 6.35 -9.56
CA GLY A 114 -8.32 7.59 -10.23
C GLY A 114 -8.48 7.56 -11.75
N LEU A 115 -8.31 6.39 -12.38
CA LEU A 115 -8.51 6.20 -13.81
C LEU A 115 -9.99 6.28 -14.20
N LEU A 116 -10.84 5.49 -13.55
CA LEU A 116 -12.28 5.50 -13.83
C LEU A 116 -12.92 6.83 -13.46
N GLY A 117 -12.45 7.46 -12.37
CA GLY A 117 -12.84 8.81 -12.00
C GLY A 117 -12.57 9.82 -13.12
N PHE A 118 -11.39 9.75 -13.73
CA PHE A 118 -11.04 10.58 -14.88
C PHE A 118 -11.99 10.37 -16.06
N PHE A 119 -12.20 9.13 -16.47
CA PHE A 119 -13.06 8.82 -17.63
C PHE A 119 -14.50 9.28 -17.41
N LEU A 120 -15.10 8.97 -16.26
CA LEU A 120 -16.48 9.33 -15.97
C LEU A 120 -16.67 10.85 -15.87
N LEU A 121 -15.76 11.56 -15.21
CA LEU A 121 -15.83 13.02 -15.14
C LEU A 121 -15.57 13.70 -16.48
N ARG A 122 -14.71 13.13 -17.33
CA ARG A 122 -14.49 13.63 -18.68
C ARG A 122 -15.74 13.47 -19.55
N VAL A 123 -16.40 12.30 -19.49
CA VAL A 123 -17.69 12.05 -20.18
C VAL A 123 -18.77 13.01 -19.66
N TRP A 124 -18.88 13.16 -18.33
CA TRP A 124 -19.83 14.08 -17.71
C TRP A 124 -19.61 15.52 -18.16
N THR A 125 -18.36 15.98 -18.16
CA THR A 125 -18.00 17.36 -18.52
C THR A 125 -18.24 17.62 -20.01
N ALA A 126 -17.97 16.64 -20.87
CA ALA A 126 -18.29 16.71 -22.29
C ALA A 126 -19.80 16.80 -22.55
N ALA A 127 -20.62 16.14 -21.74
CA ALA A 127 -22.07 16.16 -21.86
C ALA A 127 -22.69 17.50 -21.38
N VAL A 128 -22.21 18.05 -20.26
CA VAL A 128 -22.79 19.27 -19.64
C VAL A 128 -22.33 20.56 -20.33
N LYS A 129 -21.18 20.56 -21.02
CA LYS A 129 -20.61 21.72 -21.75
C LYS A 129 -20.65 23.04 -20.94
N ASP A 130 -20.32 22.99 -19.65
CA ASP A 130 -20.18 24.21 -18.83
C ASP A 130 -18.74 24.75 -18.92
N PRO A 131 -18.48 25.82 -19.68
CA PRO A 131 -17.13 26.39 -19.81
C PRO A 131 -16.63 27.05 -18.53
N LYS A 132 -17.48 27.28 -17.52
CA LYS A 132 -17.10 27.97 -16.27
C LYS A 132 -16.45 27.06 -15.24
N ARG A 133 -16.53 25.72 -15.39
CA ARG A 133 -15.99 24.75 -14.44
C ARG A 133 -15.17 23.66 -15.15
N PRO A 134 -13.91 23.96 -15.55
CA PRO A 134 -13.04 22.97 -16.15
C PRO A 134 -12.81 21.79 -15.21
N PHE A 135 -12.63 20.60 -15.77
CA PHE A 135 -12.27 19.41 -14.99
C PHE A 135 -10.78 19.49 -14.63
N THR A 136 -10.48 19.47 -13.33
CA THR A 136 -9.13 19.68 -12.81
C THR A 136 -8.53 18.41 -12.21
N ARG A 137 -7.19 18.38 -12.12
CA ARG A 137 -6.48 17.29 -11.45
C ARG A 137 -6.89 17.11 -9.99
N GLN A 138 -7.17 18.20 -9.28
CA GLN A 138 -7.59 18.17 -7.88
C GLN A 138 -8.97 17.55 -7.72
N GLU A 139 -9.89 17.82 -8.66
CA GLU A 139 -11.21 17.20 -8.68
C GLU A 139 -11.12 15.69 -8.93
N ASN A 140 -10.21 15.25 -9.82
CA ASN A 140 -9.98 13.81 -10.01
C ASN A 140 -9.39 13.15 -8.76
N THR A 141 -8.46 13.82 -8.07
CA THR A 141 -7.94 13.34 -6.78
C THR A 141 -9.07 13.23 -5.74
N VAL A 142 -9.98 14.20 -5.66
CA VAL A 142 -11.16 14.13 -4.79
C VAL A 142 -12.00 12.87 -5.08
N VAL A 143 -12.23 12.53 -6.35
CA VAL A 143 -12.96 11.30 -6.71
C VAL A 143 -12.24 10.06 -6.22
N GLN A 144 -10.94 9.95 -6.51
CA GLN A 144 -10.12 8.82 -6.08
C GLN A 144 -10.16 8.65 -4.56
N THR A 145 -9.90 9.72 -3.82
CA THR A 145 -9.93 9.74 -2.35
C THR A 145 -11.27 9.28 -1.80
N CYS A 146 -12.39 9.79 -2.33
CA CYS A 146 -13.72 9.41 -1.87
C CYS A 146 -14.05 7.94 -2.16
N VAL A 147 -13.64 7.41 -3.32
CA VAL A 147 -13.86 6.00 -3.70
C VAL A 147 -13.02 5.07 -2.85
N VAL A 148 -11.74 5.40 -2.63
CA VAL A 148 -10.82 4.63 -1.77
C VAL A 148 -11.31 4.58 -0.34
N ALA A 149 -11.71 5.72 0.22
CA ALA A 149 -12.32 5.78 1.54
C ALA A 149 -13.57 4.88 1.65
N ALA A 150 -14.41 4.84 0.63
CA ALA A 150 -15.65 4.07 0.65
C ALA A 150 -15.42 2.56 0.54
N TYR A 151 -14.65 2.09 -0.45
CA TYR A 151 -14.37 0.65 -0.56
C TYR A 151 -13.42 0.16 0.54
N GLY A 152 -12.57 1.04 1.09
CA GLY A 152 -11.72 0.73 2.24
C GLY A 152 -12.53 0.25 3.45
N ILE A 153 -13.75 0.75 3.63
CA ILE A 153 -14.70 0.24 4.63
C ILE A 153 -15.22 -1.15 4.28
N ALA A 154 -15.36 -1.51 3.00
CA ALA A 154 -15.71 -2.88 2.62
C ALA A 154 -14.63 -3.91 3.03
N PHE A 155 -13.37 -3.48 3.19
CA PHE A 155 -12.29 -4.29 3.74
C PHE A 155 -12.22 -4.21 5.28
N SER A 156 -12.03 -3.00 5.81
CA SER A 156 -11.81 -2.74 7.24
C SER A 156 -13.06 -2.94 8.11
N GLY A 157 -14.25 -2.96 7.50
CA GLY A 157 -15.53 -3.24 8.15
C GLY A 157 -15.73 -4.70 8.56
N GLY A 158 -14.82 -5.60 8.20
CA GLY A 158 -14.75 -6.94 8.79
C GLY A 158 -15.74 -7.96 8.24
N PHE A 159 -16.38 -7.68 7.10
CA PHE A 159 -17.45 -8.50 6.53
C PHE A 159 -17.02 -9.91 6.08
N GLY A 160 -15.73 -10.10 5.77
CA GLY A 160 -15.13 -11.42 5.54
C GLY A 160 -14.20 -11.89 6.66
N SER A 161 -14.13 -11.16 7.78
CA SER A 161 -13.18 -11.40 8.88
C SER A 161 -13.83 -11.26 10.26
N TYR A 162 -13.45 -10.27 11.07
CA TYR A 162 -13.84 -10.19 12.48
C TYR A 162 -15.35 -10.02 12.70
N LEU A 163 -16.04 -9.24 11.85
CA LEU A 163 -17.46 -8.94 12.03
C LEU A 163 -18.27 -10.18 11.71
N PHE A 164 -17.96 -10.85 10.60
CA PHE A 164 -18.66 -12.08 10.24
C PHE A 164 -18.26 -13.28 11.10
N GLY A 165 -17.07 -13.26 11.69
CA GLY A 165 -16.64 -14.22 12.72
C GLY A 165 -17.48 -14.20 13.99
N MET A 166 -18.29 -13.15 14.20
CA MET A 166 -19.27 -13.09 15.29
C MET A 166 -20.55 -13.88 15.00
N SER A 167 -20.82 -14.29 13.76
CA SER A 167 -22.06 -14.99 13.38
C SER A 167 -22.11 -16.44 13.87
N GLU A 168 -23.33 -16.95 14.05
CA GLU A 168 -23.66 -18.32 14.43
C GLU A 168 -23.18 -19.32 13.39
N THR A 169 -23.26 -18.94 12.11
CA THR A 169 -22.76 -19.75 10.99
C THR A 169 -21.28 -20.04 11.13
N ILE A 170 -20.48 -19.05 11.53
CA ILE A 170 -19.04 -19.25 11.75
C ILE A 170 -18.79 -19.91 13.11
N ALA A 171 -19.58 -19.56 14.12
CA ALA A 171 -19.44 -20.10 15.46
C ALA A 171 -19.71 -21.60 15.56
N SER A 172 -20.72 -22.10 14.84
CA SER A 172 -21.05 -23.54 14.76
C SER A 172 -19.97 -24.39 14.10
N GLN A 173 -19.04 -23.75 13.36
CA GLN A 173 -17.88 -24.41 12.75
C GLN A 173 -16.63 -24.35 13.63
N ALA A 174 -16.64 -23.58 14.72
CA ALA A 174 -15.55 -23.50 15.68
C ALA A 174 -15.78 -24.48 16.85
N ALA A 175 -14.69 -24.90 17.52
CA ALA A 175 -14.73 -25.93 18.57
C ALA A 175 -15.29 -25.46 19.94
N GLU A 176 -16.02 -24.36 20.00
CA GLU A 176 -16.51 -23.73 21.24
C GLU A 176 -18.01 -24.01 21.47
N GLU A 177 -18.47 -23.97 22.73
CA GLU A 177 -19.90 -23.98 23.05
C GLU A 177 -20.59 -22.76 22.42
N ASN A 178 -21.56 -23.06 21.56
CA ASN A 178 -22.30 -22.08 20.78
C ASN A 178 -23.40 -21.42 21.64
N ASN A 179 -22.98 -20.59 22.60
CA ASN A 179 -23.87 -19.90 23.54
C ASN A 179 -24.35 -18.56 22.95
N ALA A 180 -25.59 -18.18 23.25
CA ALA A 180 -26.21 -16.95 22.73
C ALA A 180 -25.43 -15.67 23.09
N ASP A 181 -24.67 -15.70 24.18
CA ASP A 181 -23.85 -14.58 24.63
C ASP A 181 -22.52 -14.43 23.84
N ASN A 182 -22.14 -15.45 23.06
CA ASN A 182 -20.89 -15.54 22.29
C ASN A 182 -21.09 -15.42 20.76
N VAL A 183 -22.29 -15.01 20.34
CA VAL A 183 -22.65 -14.83 18.94
C VAL A 183 -23.40 -13.51 18.74
N LYS A 184 -23.16 -12.84 17.60
CA LYS A 184 -23.95 -11.69 17.15
C LYS A 184 -24.20 -11.79 15.66
N GLU A 185 -25.45 -12.07 15.32
CA GLU A 185 -25.86 -12.17 13.92
C GLU A 185 -25.73 -10.83 13.17
N PRO A 186 -25.21 -10.85 11.93
CA PRO A 186 -25.17 -9.66 11.09
C PRO A 186 -26.57 -9.12 10.86
N ARG A 187 -26.78 -7.83 11.16
CA ARG A 187 -27.99 -7.09 10.77
C ARG A 187 -27.59 -5.72 10.29
N LEU A 188 -28.26 -5.27 9.24
CA LEU A 188 -27.91 -4.04 8.53
C LEU A 188 -27.81 -2.82 9.47
N ALA A 189 -28.80 -2.63 10.35
CA ALA A 189 -28.87 -1.47 11.22
C ALA A 189 -27.68 -1.33 12.18
N TRP A 190 -27.28 -2.42 12.87
CA TRP A 190 -26.17 -2.33 13.82
C TRP A 190 -24.82 -2.30 13.12
N MET A 191 -24.66 -2.97 11.96
CA MET A 191 -23.42 -2.89 11.18
C MET A 191 -23.16 -1.46 10.70
N ILE A 192 -24.18 -0.80 10.15
CA ILE A 192 -24.09 0.61 9.76
C ILE A 192 -23.76 1.49 10.98
N GLY A 193 -24.52 1.33 12.08
CA GLY A 193 -24.29 2.09 13.31
C GLY A 193 -22.88 1.90 13.88
N PHE A 194 -22.36 0.67 13.88
CA PHE A 194 -21.02 0.37 14.35
C PHE A 194 -19.95 1.09 13.52
N LEU A 195 -20.02 1.00 12.20
CA LEU A 195 -19.03 1.62 11.31
C LEU A 195 -19.07 3.16 11.41
N PHE A 196 -20.25 3.77 11.50
CA PHE A 196 -20.36 5.20 11.74
C PHE A 196 -19.69 5.66 13.04
N LEU A 197 -19.69 4.82 14.08
CA LEU A 197 -19.06 5.15 15.36
C LEU A 197 -17.54 4.99 15.34
N VAL A 198 -17.02 4.00 14.60
CA VAL A 198 -15.59 3.62 14.69
C VAL A 198 -14.74 4.12 13.54
N SER A 199 -15.28 4.21 12.32
CA SER A 199 -14.49 4.48 11.11
C SER A 199 -14.02 5.94 11.00
N PHE A 200 -14.79 6.89 11.55
CA PHE A 200 -14.42 8.31 11.46
C PHE A 200 -13.26 8.70 12.38
N VAL A 201 -13.01 7.96 13.45
CA VAL A 201 -11.96 8.30 14.43
C VAL A 201 -10.56 8.25 13.79
N GLY A 202 -10.33 7.29 12.89
CA GLY A 202 -9.07 7.17 12.14
C GLY A 202 -8.71 8.43 11.35
N LEU A 203 -9.72 9.14 10.82
CA LEU A 203 -9.51 10.38 10.06
C LEU A 203 -8.85 11.46 10.91
N PHE A 204 -9.14 11.52 12.21
CA PHE A 204 -8.61 12.54 13.09
C PHE A 204 -7.27 12.14 13.74
N ALA A 205 -6.97 10.85 13.82
CA ALA A 205 -5.83 10.30 14.56
C ALA A 205 -4.47 10.84 14.07
N LEU A 206 -4.28 10.95 12.75
CA LEU A 206 -2.99 11.30 12.14
C LEU A 206 -2.96 12.65 11.43
N VAL A 207 -4.07 13.38 11.38
CA VAL A 207 -4.12 14.75 10.84
C VAL A 207 -3.04 15.67 11.44
N PRO A 208 -2.75 15.63 12.76
CA PRO A 208 -1.66 16.39 13.37
C PRO A 208 -0.28 16.05 12.80
N LEU A 209 -0.07 14.78 12.43
CA LEU A 209 1.22 14.23 12.02
C LEU A 209 1.43 14.25 10.49
N ARG A 210 0.44 14.71 9.70
CA ARG A 210 0.53 14.73 8.23
C ARG A 210 1.77 15.46 7.70
N LYS A 211 2.16 16.58 8.33
CA LYS A 211 3.36 17.34 7.91
C LYS A 211 4.62 16.51 8.15
N VAL A 212 4.71 15.90 9.33
CA VAL A 212 5.84 15.05 9.69
C VAL A 212 5.98 13.89 8.71
N MET A 213 4.89 13.24 8.35
CA MET A 213 4.93 12.07 7.47
C MET A 213 5.19 12.41 6.00
N ILE A 214 4.56 13.46 5.47
CA ILE A 214 4.62 13.80 4.04
C ILE A 214 5.80 14.72 3.70
N ILE A 215 6.09 15.72 4.54
CA ILE A 215 7.12 16.74 4.27
C ILE A 215 8.43 16.39 4.98
N ASP A 216 8.39 16.12 6.28
CA ASP A 216 9.62 15.98 7.07
C ASP A 216 10.29 14.61 6.82
N TYR A 217 9.51 13.52 6.88
CA TYR A 217 9.98 12.15 6.60
C TYR A 217 9.96 11.80 5.12
N ARG A 218 9.30 12.61 4.28
CA ARG A 218 9.17 12.39 2.83
C ARG A 218 8.77 10.96 2.47
N LEU A 219 7.84 10.39 3.24
CA LEU A 219 7.36 9.02 2.99
C LEU A 219 6.81 8.92 1.56
N THR A 220 7.11 7.79 0.93
CA THR A 220 6.88 7.65 -0.50
C THR A 220 5.42 7.32 -0.80
N TYR A 221 4.79 6.44 -0.01
CA TYR A 221 3.46 5.86 -0.31
C TYR A 221 3.35 5.46 -1.79
N PRO A 222 4.01 4.38 -2.22
CA PRO A 222 4.16 4.03 -3.63
C PRO A 222 2.86 4.04 -4.44
N SER A 223 1.76 3.47 -3.93
CA SER A 223 0.43 3.51 -4.57
C SER A 223 -0.10 4.94 -4.72
N GLY A 224 0.05 5.78 -3.69
CA GLY A 224 -0.36 7.18 -3.72
C GLY A 224 0.46 8.00 -4.73
N THR A 225 1.77 7.78 -4.75
CA THR A 225 2.70 8.40 -5.71
C THR A 225 2.38 7.98 -7.15
N ALA A 226 2.16 6.69 -7.40
CA ALA A 226 1.78 6.19 -8.72
C ALA A 226 0.44 6.78 -9.19
N THR A 227 -0.55 6.84 -8.29
CA THR A 227 -1.85 7.46 -8.55
C THR A 227 -1.70 8.94 -8.90
N ALA A 228 -0.86 9.69 -8.18
CA ALA A 228 -0.62 11.10 -8.47
C ALA A 228 0.05 11.31 -9.83
N HIS A 229 1.05 10.50 -10.18
CA HIS A 229 1.68 10.56 -11.50
C HIS A 229 0.69 10.27 -12.63
N LEU A 230 -0.20 9.29 -12.44
CA LEU A 230 -1.28 8.99 -13.38
C LEU A 230 -2.22 10.18 -13.55
N ILE A 231 -2.73 10.74 -12.44
CA ILE A 231 -3.67 11.87 -12.46
C ILE A 231 -3.04 13.09 -13.11
N ASN A 232 -1.81 13.45 -12.72
CA ASN A 232 -1.08 14.55 -13.33
C ASN A 232 -0.89 14.29 -14.83
N GLY A 233 -0.55 13.06 -15.22
CA GLY A 233 -0.35 12.68 -16.62
C GLY A 233 -1.59 12.85 -17.50
N PHE A 234 -2.79 12.61 -16.96
CA PHE A 234 -4.05 12.84 -17.69
C PHE A 234 -4.41 14.31 -17.89
N HIS A 235 -3.87 15.20 -17.06
CA HIS A 235 -4.16 16.63 -17.09
C HIS A 235 -3.01 17.45 -17.66
N THR A 236 -1.87 16.85 -18.01
CA THR A 236 -0.72 17.57 -18.58
C THR A 236 -1.14 18.32 -19.86
N PRO A 237 -1.04 19.66 -19.89
CA PRO A 237 -1.35 20.46 -21.07
C PRO A 237 -0.30 20.25 -22.18
N ASP A 238 -0.69 20.60 -23.41
CA ASP A 238 0.09 20.33 -24.63
C ASP A 238 1.44 21.09 -24.77
N GLY A 239 1.89 21.80 -23.74
CA GLY A 239 3.00 22.76 -23.82
C GLY A 239 4.42 22.24 -23.61
N SER A 240 4.65 21.07 -22.98
CA SER A 240 6.02 20.61 -22.64
C SER A 240 6.38 19.23 -23.21
N GLU A 241 7.42 19.16 -24.06
CA GLU A 241 7.84 17.92 -24.72
C GLU A 241 8.33 16.83 -23.75
N ARG A 242 8.99 17.24 -22.66
CA ARG A 242 9.52 16.31 -21.64
C ARG A 242 8.40 15.71 -20.78
N ALA A 243 7.42 16.51 -20.34
CA ALA A 243 6.26 15.97 -19.62
C ALA A 243 5.41 15.06 -20.52
N LYS A 244 5.22 15.42 -21.80
CA LYS A 244 4.60 14.52 -22.79
C LYS A 244 5.34 13.20 -22.91
N SER A 245 6.68 13.24 -22.89
CA SER A 245 7.51 12.04 -22.95
C SER A 245 7.36 11.19 -21.68
N GLN A 246 7.29 11.80 -20.50
CA GLN A 246 7.05 11.10 -19.23
C GLN A 246 5.67 10.43 -19.21
N VAL A 247 4.63 11.16 -19.63
CA VAL A 247 3.27 10.62 -19.76
C VAL A 247 3.23 9.47 -20.76
N ARG A 248 3.93 9.60 -21.90
CA ARG A 248 4.04 8.54 -22.89
C ARG A 248 4.75 7.31 -22.35
N ALA A 249 5.81 7.48 -21.55
CA ALA A 249 6.50 6.38 -20.88
C ALA A 249 5.58 5.68 -19.87
N LEU A 250 4.89 6.45 -19.02
CA LEU A 250 3.90 5.94 -18.08
C LEU A 250 2.82 5.12 -18.79
N ALA A 251 2.23 5.67 -19.87
CA ALA A 251 1.18 4.99 -20.64
C ALA A 251 1.67 3.70 -21.29
N LYS A 252 2.87 3.71 -21.91
CA LYS A 252 3.48 2.51 -22.52
C LYS A 252 3.70 1.42 -21.48
N CYS A 253 4.30 1.76 -20.34
CA CYS A 253 4.55 0.81 -19.26
C CYS A 253 3.23 0.30 -18.63
N SER A 254 2.22 1.16 -18.52
CA SER A 254 0.88 0.77 -18.05
C SER A 254 0.22 -0.25 -18.98
N VAL A 255 0.27 -0.04 -20.29
CA VAL A 255 -0.27 -1.00 -21.26
C VAL A 255 0.51 -2.32 -21.24
N ALA A 256 1.85 -2.25 -21.18
CA ALA A 256 2.67 -3.45 -21.12
C ALA A 256 2.39 -4.28 -19.84
N SER A 257 2.29 -3.61 -18.70
CA SER A 257 1.97 -4.24 -17.41
C SER A 257 0.53 -4.79 -17.38
N PHE A 258 -0.45 -4.08 -17.95
CA PHE A 258 -1.82 -4.59 -18.10
C PHE A 258 -1.87 -5.87 -18.95
N LEU A 259 -1.16 -5.89 -20.08
CA LEU A 259 -1.08 -7.07 -20.96
C LEU A 259 -0.33 -8.21 -20.28
N TRP A 260 0.67 -7.91 -19.46
CA TRP A 260 1.36 -8.91 -18.64
C TRP A 260 0.43 -9.54 -17.60
N GLY A 261 -0.33 -8.74 -16.85
CA GLY A 261 -1.33 -9.25 -15.90
C GLY A 261 -2.39 -10.12 -16.59
N PHE A 262 -2.88 -9.68 -17.77
CA PHE A 262 -3.78 -10.48 -18.61
C PHE A 262 -3.16 -11.81 -19.01
N PHE A 263 -1.92 -11.79 -19.49
CA PHE A 263 -1.19 -13.00 -19.87
C PHE A 263 -1.02 -13.95 -18.68
N GLN A 264 -0.62 -13.44 -17.51
CA GLN A 264 -0.47 -14.25 -16.29
C GLN A 264 -1.79 -14.90 -15.90
N TRP A 265 -2.90 -14.16 -15.98
CA TRP A 265 -4.23 -14.65 -15.64
C TRP A 265 -4.59 -15.94 -16.39
N PHE A 266 -4.22 -16.09 -17.68
CA PHE A 266 -4.52 -17.30 -18.46
C PHE A 266 -4.07 -18.62 -17.81
N TYR A 267 -3.00 -18.57 -17.00
CA TYR A 267 -2.35 -19.74 -16.42
C TYR A 267 -2.77 -20.03 -14.96
N THR A 268 -3.77 -19.32 -14.45
CA THR A 268 -4.22 -19.37 -13.04
C THR A 268 -5.49 -20.20 -12.82
N ALA A 269 -5.78 -21.20 -13.65
CA ALA A 269 -7.07 -21.91 -13.65
C ALA A 269 -7.43 -22.69 -12.37
N GLY A 270 -6.48 -22.86 -11.43
CA GLY A 270 -6.71 -23.57 -10.18
C GLY A 270 -5.79 -23.09 -9.05
N ASP A 271 -5.91 -23.76 -7.90
CA ASP A 271 -5.12 -23.45 -6.71
C ASP A 271 -3.63 -23.72 -6.94
N ASP A 272 -2.80 -22.76 -6.54
CA ASP A 272 -1.34 -22.76 -6.73
C ASP A 272 -0.90 -22.91 -8.21
N CYS A 273 -1.68 -22.38 -9.15
CA CYS A 273 -1.36 -22.38 -10.58
C CYS A 273 -0.87 -21.00 -11.05
N GLY A 274 0.01 -20.99 -12.04
CA GLY A 274 0.40 -19.81 -12.80
C GLY A 274 1.80 -19.30 -12.48
N PHE A 275 2.17 -18.18 -13.12
CA PHE A 275 3.50 -17.59 -12.97
C PHE A 275 3.79 -17.12 -11.54
N GLY A 276 2.75 -16.77 -10.77
CA GLY A 276 2.87 -16.43 -9.36
C GLY A 276 3.37 -17.56 -8.45
N HIS A 277 3.50 -18.78 -8.97
CA HIS A 277 4.01 -19.95 -8.26
C HIS A 277 5.26 -20.55 -8.93
N PHE A 278 5.92 -19.79 -9.82
CA PHE A 278 7.10 -20.27 -10.54
C PHE A 278 8.31 -20.43 -9.60
N PRO A 279 8.89 -21.63 -9.43
CA PRO A 279 9.98 -21.88 -8.49
C PRO A 279 11.34 -21.41 -9.08
N ALA A 280 11.48 -20.10 -9.31
CA ALA A 280 12.66 -19.49 -9.95
C ALA A 280 14.00 -19.84 -9.27
N LEU A 281 13.97 -20.02 -7.95
CA LEU A 281 15.13 -20.31 -7.12
C LEU A 281 15.24 -21.79 -6.73
N GLY A 282 14.44 -22.66 -7.36
CA GLY A 282 14.37 -24.09 -7.09
C GLY A 282 13.26 -24.47 -6.09
N LEU A 283 12.93 -25.77 -6.04
CA LEU A 283 11.79 -26.28 -5.28
C LEU A 283 11.96 -26.17 -3.76
N VAL A 284 13.18 -26.26 -3.25
CA VAL A 284 13.46 -26.10 -1.81
C VAL A 284 13.23 -24.65 -1.38
N ALA A 285 13.69 -23.68 -2.19
CA ALA A 285 13.44 -22.27 -1.96
C ALA A 285 11.93 -21.96 -2.04
N TYR A 286 11.25 -22.54 -3.02
CA TYR A 286 9.80 -22.44 -3.18
C TYR A 286 9.00 -22.92 -1.96
N GLN A 287 9.40 -24.03 -1.31
CA GLN A 287 8.77 -24.51 -0.07
C GLN A 287 8.87 -23.49 1.08
N ASN A 288 9.96 -22.72 1.12
CA ASN A 288 10.14 -21.61 2.06
C ASN A 288 9.61 -20.27 1.51
N ARG A 289 8.74 -20.31 0.48
CA ARG A 289 8.13 -19.14 -0.18
C ARG A 289 9.11 -18.18 -0.87
N PHE A 290 10.33 -18.61 -1.16
CA PHE A 290 11.28 -17.85 -1.99
C PHE A 290 11.06 -18.18 -3.46
N TYR A 291 10.26 -17.35 -4.10
CA TYR A 291 10.01 -17.39 -5.54
C TYR A 291 9.70 -16.00 -6.06
N PHE A 292 9.89 -15.81 -7.36
CA PHE A 292 9.56 -14.58 -8.06
C PHE A 292 8.12 -14.69 -8.55
N ASP A 293 7.23 -13.79 -8.09
CA ASP A 293 5.81 -13.85 -8.46
C ASP A 293 5.49 -13.07 -9.75
N PHE A 294 6.51 -12.40 -10.32
CA PHE A 294 6.44 -11.62 -11.55
C PHE A 294 5.40 -10.50 -11.46
N SER A 295 5.15 -9.95 -10.26
CA SER A 295 4.21 -8.84 -10.08
C SER A 295 4.87 -7.53 -10.49
N THR A 296 4.37 -6.95 -11.58
CA THR A 296 4.85 -5.63 -12.02
C THR A 296 4.51 -4.52 -11.02
N THR A 297 3.49 -4.68 -10.17
CA THR A 297 3.23 -3.79 -9.03
C THR A 297 4.40 -3.77 -8.06
N TYR A 298 4.89 -4.93 -7.61
CA TYR A 298 6.00 -4.98 -6.66
C TYR A 298 7.32 -4.52 -7.27
N ILE A 299 7.56 -4.81 -8.55
CA ILE A 299 8.72 -4.27 -9.27
C ILE A 299 8.65 -2.74 -9.34
N GLY A 300 7.49 -2.18 -9.70
CA GLY A 300 7.28 -0.73 -9.73
C GLY A 300 7.41 -0.09 -8.35
N ALA A 301 6.86 -0.71 -7.30
CA ALA A 301 7.04 -0.27 -5.93
C ALA A 301 8.53 -0.29 -5.54
N GLY A 302 9.26 -1.33 -5.94
CA GLY A 302 10.70 -1.47 -5.74
C GLY A 302 11.57 -0.41 -6.45
N MET A 303 11.09 0.14 -7.58
CA MET A 303 11.72 1.26 -8.26
C MET A 303 11.42 2.61 -7.57
N ILE A 304 10.27 2.75 -6.91
CA ILE A 304 9.85 3.99 -6.23
C ILE A 304 10.38 4.07 -4.79
N CYS A 305 10.40 2.93 -4.08
CA CYS A 305 10.86 2.85 -2.71
C CYS A 305 12.38 3.08 -2.62
N PRO A 306 12.86 3.75 -1.55
CA PRO A 306 14.30 3.86 -1.30
C PRO A 306 14.96 2.47 -1.25
N HIS A 307 16.14 2.31 -1.83
CA HIS A 307 16.84 1.01 -1.89
C HIS A 307 17.01 0.35 -0.52
N ILE A 308 17.23 1.15 0.54
CA ILE A 308 17.34 0.62 1.92
C ILE A 308 16.07 -0.08 2.37
N VAL A 309 14.88 0.37 1.94
CA VAL A 309 13.62 -0.30 2.24
C VAL A 309 13.60 -1.67 1.57
N ASN A 310 13.88 -1.74 0.27
CA ASN A 310 13.82 -3.02 -0.48
C ASN A 310 14.86 -4.02 0.02
N VAL A 311 16.08 -3.55 0.35
CA VAL A 311 17.11 -4.38 0.98
C VAL A 311 16.66 -4.86 2.37
N SER A 312 16.04 -4.00 3.17
CA SER A 312 15.54 -4.37 4.51
C SER A 312 14.42 -5.41 4.41
N VAL A 313 13.50 -5.24 3.47
CA VAL A 313 12.41 -6.18 3.22
C VAL A 313 12.99 -7.54 2.76
N LEU A 314 13.96 -7.56 1.85
CA LEU A 314 14.64 -8.80 1.44
C LEU A 314 15.39 -9.46 2.61
N LEU A 315 16.12 -8.69 3.41
CA LEU A 315 16.84 -9.18 4.58
C LEU A 315 15.88 -9.75 5.63
N GLY A 316 14.72 -9.12 5.83
CA GLY A 316 13.63 -9.64 6.65
C GLY A 316 13.13 -10.99 6.15
N GLY A 317 12.99 -11.15 4.83
CA GLY A 317 12.63 -12.42 4.19
C GLY A 317 13.64 -13.53 4.44
N ILE A 318 14.94 -13.23 4.22
CA ILE A 318 16.04 -14.17 4.47
C ILE A 318 16.08 -14.58 5.95
N LEU A 319 16.02 -13.60 6.86
CA LEU A 319 16.07 -13.87 8.30
C LEU A 319 14.88 -14.71 8.78
N SER A 320 13.68 -14.43 8.29
CA SER A 320 12.47 -15.12 8.72
C SER A 320 12.29 -16.49 8.06
N TRP A 321 12.03 -16.53 6.76
CA TRP A 321 11.71 -17.76 6.04
C TRP A 321 12.96 -18.57 5.65
N GLY A 322 14.12 -17.92 5.55
CA GLY A 322 15.38 -18.60 5.23
C GLY A 322 16.05 -19.23 6.45
N VAL A 323 15.90 -18.60 7.64
CA VAL A 323 16.63 -19.01 8.85
C VAL A 323 15.68 -19.32 10.00
N LEU A 324 14.92 -18.34 10.49
CA LEU A 324 14.17 -18.46 11.75
C LEU A 324 13.08 -19.55 11.69
N TRP A 325 12.22 -19.53 10.67
CA TRP A 325 11.12 -20.50 10.54
C TRP A 325 11.61 -21.94 10.34
N PRO A 326 12.60 -22.21 9.47
CA PRO A 326 13.19 -23.55 9.39
C PRO A 326 13.81 -24.03 10.71
N LEU A 327 14.44 -23.14 11.49
CA LEU A 327 15.01 -23.50 12.79
C LEU A 327 13.94 -23.80 13.85
N ILE A 328 12.87 -22.99 13.90
CA ILE A 328 11.74 -23.24 14.81
C ILE A 328 10.98 -24.50 14.40
N ALA A 329 10.84 -24.76 13.09
CA ALA A 329 10.21 -25.98 12.58
C ALA A 329 10.96 -27.26 13.02
N LYS A 330 12.29 -27.21 13.16
CA LYS A 330 13.09 -28.33 13.73
C LYS A 330 12.81 -28.58 15.22
N LYS A 331 12.21 -27.62 15.92
CA LYS A 331 11.80 -27.74 17.34
C LYS A 331 10.34 -28.17 17.50
N ARG A 332 9.66 -28.51 16.40
CA ARG A 332 8.34 -29.15 16.41
C ARG A 332 8.37 -30.42 17.29
N GLY A 333 7.36 -30.59 18.14
CA GLY A 333 7.29 -31.63 19.18
C GLY A 333 7.93 -31.23 20.52
N SER A 334 8.76 -30.18 20.58
CA SER A 334 9.37 -29.68 21.83
C SER A 334 8.86 -28.30 22.24
N TRP A 335 8.71 -27.37 21.29
CA TRP A 335 8.24 -26.00 21.56
C TRP A 335 6.76 -25.82 21.25
N PHE A 336 6.21 -26.69 20.41
CA PHE A 336 4.80 -26.76 20.04
C PHE A 336 4.50 -28.17 19.53
N ASP A 337 3.24 -28.58 19.59
CA ASP A 337 2.81 -29.94 19.23
C ASP A 337 3.18 -30.29 17.78
N ALA A 338 3.60 -31.54 17.56
CA ALA A 338 3.97 -32.06 16.26
C ALA A 338 2.77 -32.25 15.33
N GLU A 339 1.59 -32.51 15.89
CA GLU A 339 0.38 -32.81 15.11
C GLU A 339 -0.36 -31.55 14.63
N LEU A 340 -0.04 -30.37 15.19
CA LEU A 340 -0.67 -29.12 14.82
C LEU A 340 -0.33 -28.71 13.38
N PRO A 341 -1.31 -28.27 12.57
CA PRO A 341 -1.06 -27.76 11.23
C PRO A 341 -0.26 -26.45 11.28
N ASP A 342 0.53 -26.16 10.24
CA ASP A 342 1.35 -24.95 10.13
C ASP A 342 0.55 -23.64 10.17
N THR A 343 -0.75 -23.72 9.88
CA THR A 343 -1.71 -22.61 9.94
C THR A 343 -2.22 -22.33 11.34
N SER A 344 -1.98 -23.22 12.31
CA SER A 344 -2.41 -23.05 13.69
C SER A 344 -1.59 -21.97 14.39
N LEU A 345 -2.29 -21.09 15.11
CA LEU A 345 -1.68 -20.07 15.97
C LEU A 345 -0.99 -20.65 17.20
N GLU A 346 -1.35 -21.86 17.62
CA GLU A 346 -0.64 -22.60 18.68
C GLU A 346 0.67 -23.22 18.16
N GLY A 347 0.91 -23.16 16.85
CA GLY A 347 2.12 -23.66 16.19
C GLY A 347 2.87 -22.56 15.44
N MET A 348 3.31 -22.86 14.22
CA MET A 348 4.17 -21.98 13.42
C MET A 348 3.55 -20.61 13.11
N GLN A 349 2.23 -20.53 12.90
CA GLN A 349 1.59 -19.24 12.62
C GLN A 349 1.63 -18.27 13.81
N GLY A 350 1.61 -18.78 15.05
CA GLY A 350 1.75 -17.95 16.25
C GLY A 350 3.05 -17.15 16.21
N TYR A 351 4.19 -17.84 16.01
CA TYR A 351 5.49 -17.18 15.92
C TYR A 351 5.54 -16.14 14.79
N ARG A 352 5.02 -16.48 13.61
CA ARG A 352 5.02 -15.60 12.43
C ARG A 352 4.27 -14.28 12.70
N VAL A 353 3.07 -14.38 13.26
CA VAL A 353 2.21 -13.21 13.53
C VAL A 353 2.78 -12.36 14.66
N PHE A 354 3.08 -12.96 15.82
CA PHE A 354 3.44 -12.19 17.01
C PHE A 354 4.85 -11.60 16.96
N ILE A 355 5.83 -12.30 16.36
CA ILE A 355 7.16 -11.73 16.18
C ILE A 355 7.11 -10.56 15.19
N ALA A 356 6.35 -10.68 14.10
CA ALA A 356 6.14 -9.56 13.18
C ALA A 356 5.54 -8.34 13.91
N ILE A 357 4.47 -8.53 14.68
CA ILE A 357 3.86 -7.48 15.52
C ILE A 357 4.90 -6.84 16.43
N ALA A 358 5.70 -7.64 17.11
CA ALA A 358 6.70 -7.16 18.06
C ALA A 358 7.76 -6.27 17.39
N ILE A 359 8.26 -6.64 16.22
CA ILE A 359 9.23 -5.82 15.46
C ILE A 359 8.58 -4.50 15.03
N ILE A 360 7.37 -4.57 14.46
CA ILE A 360 6.63 -3.39 13.98
C ILE A 360 6.36 -2.42 15.13
N LEU A 361 5.91 -2.92 16.28
CA LEU A 361 5.65 -2.11 17.47
C LEU A 361 6.93 -1.51 18.02
N GLY A 362 8.02 -2.27 18.11
CA GLY A 362 9.30 -1.77 18.63
C GLY A 362 9.83 -0.61 17.79
N ASP A 363 9.83 -0.75 16.46
CA ASP A 363 10.25 0.30 15.52
C ASP A 363 9.33 1.53 15.58
N GLY A 364 8.03 1.29 15.43
CA GLY A 364 7.04 2.36 15.37
C GLY A 364 6.91 3.13 16.68
N LEU A 365 7.00 2.44 17.84
CA LEU A 365 6.97 3.09 19.15
C LEU A 365 8.22 3.94 19.38
N TYR A 366 9.40 3.48 18.97
CA TYR A 366 10.63 4.29 19.04
C TYR A 366 10.47 5.59 18.24
N LYS A 367 10.02 5.49 16.98
CA LYS A 367 9.81 6.67 16.12
C LYS A 367 8.72 7.58 16.65
N PHE A 368 7.62 7.02 17.15
CA PHE A 368 6.55 7.80 17.79
C PHE A 368 7.06 8.55 19.01
N ALA A 369 7.78 7.88 19.91
CA ALA A 369 8.36 8.49 21.10
C ALA A 369 9.37 9.60 20.75
N MET A 370 10.19 9.40 19.72
CA MET A 370 11.13 10.40 19.21
C MET A 370 10.41 11.64 18.65
N VAL A 371 9.34 11.45 17.86
CA VAL A 371 8.52 12.56 17.35
C VAL A 371 7.84 13.30 18.49
N LEU A 372 7.29 12.57 19.47
CA LEU A 372 6.64 13.16 20.63
C LEU A 372 7.64 13.96 21.47
N PHE A 373 8.81 13.39 21.77
CA PHE A 373 9.87 14.06 22.51
C PHE A 373 10.32 15.35 21.82
N ARG A 374 10.58 15.30 20.51
CA ARG A 374 10.94 16.50 19.73
C ARG A 374 9.83 17.55 19.72
N THR A 375 8.58 17.12 19.62
CA THR A 375 7.42 18.02 19.65
C THR A 375 7.28 18.69 21.01
N VAL A 376 7.38 17.94 22.10
CA VAL A 376 7.32 18.47 23.47
C VAL A 376 8.49 19.40 23.76
N ALA A 377 9.71 19.03 23.36
CA ALA A 377 10.89 19.88 23.51
C ALA A 377 10.75 21.20 22.73
N SER A 378 10.21 21.15 21.52
CA SER A 378 9.92 22.34 20.70
C SER A 378 8.85 23.23 21.35
N ILE A 379 7.79 22.64 21.90
CA ILE A 379 6.74 23.39 22.61
C ILE A 379 7.30 24.02 23.89
N ALA A 380 8.07 23.28 24.69
CA ALA A 380 8.71 23.78 25.90
C ALA A 380 9.64 24.96 25.60
N ALA A 381 10.49 24.84 24.58
CA ALA A 381 11.37 25.92 24.13
C ALA A 381 10.59 27.13 23.58
N SER A 382 9.40 26.92 23.00
CA SER A 382 8.53 27.99 22.50
C SER A 382 7.82 28.73 23.63
N ILE A 383 7.44 28.02 24.70
CA ILE A 383 6.84 28.59 25.92
C ILE A 383 7.88 29.43 26.67
N GLU A 384 9.12 28.95 26.78
CA GLU A 384 10.23 29.72 27.39
C GLU A 384 10.55 31.01 26.63
N LYS A 385 10.34 31.04 25.30
CA LYS A 385 10.66 32.21 24.46
C LYS A 385 9.54 33.26 24.32
N LYS A 386 8.41 33.16 25.06
CA LYS A 386 7.29 34.14 25.05
C LYS A 386 6.85 34.61 23.64
N LYS A 387 6.97 33.78 22.60
CA LYS A 387 6.37 34.05 21.28
C LYS A 387 5.05 33.29 21.18
N PHE A 388 3.96 34.01 21.41
CA PHE A 388 2.61 33.46 21.31
C PHE A 388 2.18 33.40 19.83
N PHE A 389 1.83 32.18 19.39
CA PHE A 389 1.12 31.79 18.17
C PHE A 389 1.63 32.28 16.81
N GLY A 390 2.26 31.37 16.07
CA GLY A 390 2.43 31.49 14.62
C GLY A 390 3.32 30.40 14.05
N ALA A 391 2.71 29.27 13.65
CA ALA A 391 3.32 28.09 13.05
C ALA A 391 4.22 27.26 13.98
N LEU A 392 4.04 25.94 13.96
CA LEU A 392 5.07 24.98 14.39
C LEU A 392 6.29 25.19 13.48
N PRO A 393 7.38 25.83 13.93
CA PRO A 393 8.60 25.91 13.16
C PRO A 393 9.37 24.62 13.44
N VAL A 394 8.94 23.53 12.83
CA VAL A 394 9.82 22.38 12.59
C VAL A 394 10.72 22.77 11.42
N ASN A 395 11.62 23.72 11.66
CA ASN A 395 12.76 24.11 10.83
C ASN A 395 13.59 25.12 11.62
N SER A 396 14.42 24.60 12.53
CA SER A 396 15.70 25.19 12.92
C SER A 396 16.36 24.26 13.94
N ASP A 397 17.01 23.21 13.46
CA ASP A 397 18.28 22.71 14.00
C ASP A 397 18.91 21.65 13.08
N ASP A 398 19.11 22.03 11.81
CA ASP A 398 20.21 21.53 10.97
C ASP A 398 21.55 22.21 11.35
N SER A 399 21.65 22.80 12.54
CA SER A 399 22.86 23.47 13.02
C SER A 399 23.97 22.49 13.47
N LYS A 400 23.76 21.18 13.34
CA LYS A 400 24.82 20.14 13.45
C LYS A 400 24.72 19.05 12.35
N GLY A 401 24.38 19.46 11.14
CA GLY A 401 24.61 18.78 9.84
C GLY A 401 25.22 19.78 8.84
N PRO A 402 25.85 19.37 7.72
CA PRO A 402 26.96 20.10 7.10
C PRO A 402 26.59 21.53 6.67
N ASN A 403 27.57 22.43 6.79
CA ASN A 403 27.57 23.84 6.38
C ASN A 403 26.41 24.29 5.46
N PRO A 404 25.80 25.46 5.70
CA PRO A 404 24.74 26.04 4.85
C PRO A 404 25.16 26.33 3.39
N ALA A 405 26.39 26.00 3.01
CA ALA A 405 26.90 26.04 1.64
C ALA A 405 26.58 24.78 0.81
N THR A 406 25.91 23.76 1.37
CA THR A 406 25.69 22.44 0.70
C THR A 406 24.26 21.92 0.67
N ALA A 407 23.27 22.66 1.19
CA ALA A 407 21.86 22.30 1.00
C ALA A 407 21.44 22.68 -0.44
N THR A 408 21.18 21.67 -1.29
CA THR A 408 20.54 21.91 -2.58
C THR A 408 19.23 22.67 -2.34
N PRO A 409 18.97 23.78 -3.06
CA PRO A 409 17.72 24.51 -2.91
C PRO A 409 16.54 23.56 -3.19
N PRO A 410 15.42 23.68 -2.46
CA PRO A 410 14.25 22.85 -2.72
C PRO A 410 13.82 23.01 -4.18
N SER A 411 13.53 21.88 -4.84
CA SER A 411 13.04 21.91 -6.22
C SER A 411 11.78 22.80 -6.31
N PHE A 412 11.57 23.45 -7.45
CA PHE A 412 10.37 24.29 -7.63
C PHE A 412 9.07 23.52 -7.32
N ASP A 413 9.03 22.24 -7.72
CA ASP A 413 7.95 21.31 -7.40
C ASP A 413 7.75 21.19 -5.88
N ASP A 414 8.81 20.91 -5.13
CA ASP A 414 8.72 20.71 -3.68
C ASP A 414 8.32 21.99 -2.96
N ALA A 415 8.86 23.14 -3.38
CA ALA A 415 8.52 24.44 -2.82
C ALA A 415 7.03 24.76 -3.03
N ARG A 416 6.53 24.62 -4.27
CA ARG A 416 5.12 24.89 -4.59
C ARG A 416 4.18 23.91 -3.89
N ARG A 417 4.48 22.60 -3.91
CA ARG A 417 3.67 21.59 -3.22
C ARG A 417 3.62 21.83 -1.71
N THR A 418 4.76 22.18 -1.09
CA THR A 418 4.83 22.51 0.33
C THR A 418 4.02 23.76 0.68
N ASP A 419 4.08 24.80 -0.13
CA ASP A 419 3.28 26.02 0.08
C ASP A 419 1.77 25.71 0.12
N PHE A 420 1.24 25.04 -0.91
CA PHE A 420 -0.19 24.69 -0.96
C PHE A 420 -0.60 23.73 0.17
N PHE A 421 0.23 22.74 0.49
CA PHE A 421 -0.05 21.78 1.56
C PHE A 421 -0.02 22.42 2.95
N THR A 422 0.78 23.46 3.14
CA THR A 422 0.88 24.19 4.41
C THR A 422 -0.05 25.40 4.51
N LYS A 423 -0.63 25.89 3.41
CA LYS A 423 -1.61 26.98 3.39
C LYS A 423 -2.98 26.54 3.91
N ASP A 424 -3.49 25.42 3.42
CA ASP A 424 -4.83 24.93 3.75
C ASP A 424 -4.83 23.94 4.93
N GLN A 425 -4.26 24.36 6.07
CA GLN A 425 -4.16 23.45 7.21
C GLN A 425 -5.52 23.17 7.86
N ILE A 426 -5.73 21.91 8.24
CA ILE A 426 -6.79 21.52 9.17
C ILE A 426 -6.37 22.00 10.57
N PRO A 427 -7.17 22.83 11.24
CA PRO A 427 -6.82 23.35 12.56
C PRO A 427 -6.64 22.22 13.59
N MET A 428 -5.58 22.30 14.39
CA MET A 428 -5.28 21.29 15.41
C MET A 428 -6.43 21.08 16.40
N ARG A 429 -7.15 22.16 16.75
CA ARG A 429 -8.33 22.10 17.63
C ARG A 429 -9.46 21.25 17.03
N VAL A 430 -9.64 21.31 15.70
CA VAL A 430 -10.63 20.48 14.99
C VAL A 430 -10.14 19.03 14.94
N ALA A 431 -8.85 18.81 14.72
CA ALA A 431 -8.26 17.48 14.70
C ALA A 431 -8.43 16.75 16.04
N ILE A 432 -7.91 17.34 17.12
CA ILE A 432 -7.95 16.77 18.47
C ILE A 432 -9.39 16.75 19.01
N GLY A 433 -10.14 17.84 18.84
CA GLY A 433 -11.52 17.93 19.29
C GLY A 433 -12.42 16.90 18.60
N GLY A 434 -12.28 16.73 17.27
CA GLY A 434 -13.00 15.70 16.51
C GLY A 434 -12.66 14.29 16.98
N TYR A 435 -11.38 14.01 17.23
CA TYR A 435 -10.96 12.72 17.80
C TYR A 435 -11.63 12.46 19.14
N VAL A 436 -11.53 13.40 20.09
CA VAL A 436 -12.06 13.24 21.46
C VAL A 436 -13.57 13.12 21.46
N VAL A 437 -14.29 13.93 20.67
CA VAL A 437 -15.75 13.89 20.61
C VAL A 437 -16.25 12.56 20.04
N ILE A 438 -15.70 12.11 18.91
CA ILE A 438 -16.15 10.86 18.29
C ILE A 438 -15.75 9.66 19.17
N ALA A 439 -14.55 9.67 19.77
CA ALA A 439 -14.14 8.65 20.72
C ALA A 439 -15.07 8.62 21.94
N ALA A 440 -15.43 9.76 22.53
CA ALA A 440 -16.36 9.82 23.67
C ALA A 440 -17.75 9.30 23.32
N VAL A 441 -18.27 9.65 22.14
CA VAL A 441 -19.54 9.12 21.63
C VAL A 441 -19.45 7.60 21.48
N SER A 442 -18.40 7.09 20.84
CA SER A 442 -18.20 5.65 20.64
C SER A 442 -18.06 4.89 21.97
N VAL A 443 -17.29 5.41 22.93
CA VAL A 443 -17.16 4.85 24.29
C VAL A 443 -18.52 4.76 25.00
N ALA A 444 -19.40 5.74 24.79
CA ALA A 444 -20.72 5.77 25.42
C ALA A 444 -21.76 4.88 24.72
N THR A 445 -21.67 4.72 23.40
CA THR A 445 -22.71 4.08 22.57
C THR A 445 -22.37 2.64 22.18
N VAL A 446 -21.11 2.30 21.89
CA VAL A 446 -20.72 0.95 21.47
C VAL A 446 -21.09 -0.11 22.52
N PRO A 447 -20.76 0.07 23.81
CA PRO A 447 -21.20 -0.84 24.89
C PRO A 447 -22.73 -0.95 25.00
N ARG A 448 -23.43 0.19 24.97
CA ARG A 448 -24.86 0.24 25.33
C ARG A 448 -25.80 -0.19 24.20
N LEU A 449 -25.46 0.15 22.95
CA LEU A 449 -26.36 0.00 21.81
C LEU A 449 -25.99 -1.18 20.91
N ILE A 450 -24.71 -1.56 20.87
CA ILE A 450 -24.21 -2.53 19.90
C ILE A 450 -23.68 -3.78 20.58
N PHE A 451 -22.73 -3.65 21.50
CA PHE A 451 -22.07 -4.77 22.15
C PHE A 451 -22.15 -4.65 23.67
N PRO A 452 -23.24 -5.13 24.30
CA PRO A 452 -23.40 -5.15 25.75
C PRO A 452 -22.25 -5.83 26.49
N GLN A 453 -21.58 -6.78 25.84
CA GLN A 453 -20.43 -7.51 26.38
C GLN A 453 -19.16 -6.66 26.46
N VAL A 454 -19.05 -5.61 25.66
CA VAL A 454 -17.87 -4.74 25.62
C VAL A 454 -18.04 -3.62 26.62
N GLU A 455 -17.32 -3.68 27.74
CA GLU A 455 -17.34 -2.57 28.70
C GLU A 455 -16.71 -1.27 28.16
N TRP A 456 -17.19 -0.14 28.66
CA TRP A 456 -16.74 1.20 28.23
C TRP A 456 -15.23 1.42 28.37
N TYR A 457 -14.60 0.82 29.39
CA TYR A 457 -13.17 0.98 29.64
C TYR A 457 -12.32 0.22 28.60
N HIS A 458 -12.81 -0.88 28.01
CA HIS A 458 -12.13 -1.55 26.91
C HIS A 458 -12.08 -0.64 25.68
N VAL A 459 -13.22 -0.02 25.34
CA VAL A 459 -13.33 0.91 24.21
C VAL A 459 -12.42 2.12 24.43
N LEU A 460 -12.42 2.69 25.65
CA LEU A 460 -11.54 3.79 26.00
C LEU A 460 -10.07 3.42 25.85
N ALA A 461 -9.66 2.25 26.35
CA ALA A 461 -8.27 1.77 26.23
C ALA A 461 -7.85 1.58 24.76
N VAL A 462 -8.72 1.03 23.91
CA VAL A 462 -8.48 0.94 22.46
C VAL A 462 -8.23 2.33 21.88
N TYR A 463 -9.07 3.31 22.17
CA TYR A 463 -8.90 4.68 21.67
C TYR A 463 -7.66 5.37 22.22
N LEU A 464 -7.20 5.07 23.43
CA LEU A 464 -5.94 5.63 23.94
C LEU A 464 -4.72 5.04 23.20
N MET A 465 -4.76 3.76 22.83
CA MET A 465 -3.67 3.08 22.13
C MET A 465 -3.66 3.33 20.62
N ALA A 466 -4.84 3.52 20.01
CA ALA A 466 -5.01 3.51 18.57
C ALA A 466 -4.20 4.59 17.81
N PRO A 467 -4.01 5.84 18.29
CA PRO A 467 -3.21 6.84 17.58
C PRO A 467 -1.74 6.43 17.39
N VAL A 468 -1.16 5.76 18.40
CA VAL A 468 0.22 5.24 18.31
C VAL A 468 0.29 4.16 17.24
N LEU A 469 -0.64 3.20 17.29
CA LEU A 469 -0.69 2.10 16.32
C LEU A 469 -1.02 2.57 14.90
N ALA A 470 -1.89 3.57 14.78
CA ALA A 470 -2.20 4.22 13.50
C ALA A 470 -0.94 4.85 12.92
N PHE A 471 -0.14 5.56 13.72
CA PHE A 471 1.12 6.14 13.27
C PHE A 471 2.09 5.06 12.78
N CYS A 472 2.28 3.99 13.56
CA CYS A 472 3.13 2.88 13.17
C CYS A 472 2.69 2.25 11.84
N ASN A 473 1.38 2.01 11.68
CA ASN A 473 0.83 1.44 10.46
C ASN A 473 1.02 2.36 9.25
N ALA A 474 0.67 3.63 9.39
CA ALA A 474 0.76 4.60 8.31
C ALA A 474 2.21 4.88 7.94
N TYR A 475 3.15 4.83 8.89
CA TYR A 475 4.59 4.94 8.62
C TYR A 475 5.10 3.74 7.83
N GLY A 476 4.74 2.51 8.23
CA GLY A 476 5.08 1.29 7.50
C GLY A 476 4.53 1.28 6.09
N MET A 477 3.25 1.60 5.94
CA MET A 477 2.59 1.74 4.65
C MET A 477 3.26 2.82 3.78
N GLY A 478 3.71 3.92 4.37
CA GLY A 478 4.44 4.98 3.66
C GLY A 478 5.81 4.55 3.13
N LEU A 479 6.46 3.58 3.78
CA LEU A 479 7.73 3.02 3.34
C LEU A 479 7.58 1.90 2.31
N THR A 480 6.61 1.00 2.51
CA THR A 480 6.55 -0.27 1.77
C THR A 480 5.28 -0.48 0.94
N ASP A 481 4.34 0.47 0.97
CA ASP A 481 2.99 0.37 0.39
C ASP A 481 2.07 -0.68 1.05
N TRP A 482 2.44 -1.22 2.20
CA TRP A 482 1.70 -2.30 2.85
C TRP A 482 1.04 -1.85 4.15
N SER A 483 -0.29 -2.03 4.25
CA SER A 483 -1.04 -1.81 5.49
C SER A 483 -1.09 -3.08 6.34
N LEU A 484 -0.73 -2.94 7.61
CA LEU A 484 -0.74 -3.99 8.64
C LEU A 484 -1.96 -3.85 9.56
N ALA A 485 -3.01 -3.14 9.15
CA ALA A 485 -4.21 -2.90 9.96
C ALA A 485 -4.84 -4.20 10.51
N SER A 486 -4.89 -5.27 9.71
CA SER A 486 -5.37 -6.59 10.13
C SER A 486 -4.53 -7.19 11.25
N THR A 487 -3.22 -6.98 11.23
CA THR A 487 -2.26 -7.45 12.23
C THR A 487 -2.46 -6.72 13.57
N TYR A 488 -2.70 -5.40 13.54
CA TYR A 488 -3.08 -4.65 14.76
C TYR A 488 -4.46 -5.01 15.28
N GLY A 489 -5.41 -5.34 14.38
CA GLY A 489 -6.71 -5.91 14.76
C GLY A 489 -6.54 -7.20 15.57
N LYS A 490 -5.69 -8.12 15.11
CA LYS A 490 -5.36 -9.35 15.84
C LYS A 490 -4.73 -9.07 17.20
N LEU A 491 -3.84 -8.09 17.32
CA LEU A 491 -3.31 -7.68 18.63
C LEU A 491 -4.43 -7.24 19.59
N ALA A 492 -5.43 -6.51 19.09
CA ALA A 492 -6.60 -6.14 19.89
C ALA A 492 -7.41 -7.38 20.33
N ILE A 493 -7.57 -8.39 19.45
CA ILE A 493 -8.22 -9.66 19.82
C ILE A 493 -7.56 -10.28 21.05
N PHE A 494 -6.23 -10.45 21.04
CA PHE A 494 -5.52 -11.12 22.12
C PHE A 494 -5.44 -10.29 23.40
N THR A 495 -5.30 -8.97 23.29
CA THR A 495 -5.19 -8.09 24.46
C THR A 495 -6.53 -7.93 25.17
N PHE A 496 -7.59 -7.61 24.43
CA PHE A 496 -8.90 -7.35 25.02
C PHE A 496 -9.75 -8.62 25.21
N GLY A 497 -9.56 -9.64 24.38
CA GLY A 497 -10.18 -10.95 24.58
C GLY A 497 -9.68 -11.63 25.85
N ALA A 498 -8.37 -11.60 26.10
CA ALA A 498 -7.77 -12.11 27.33
C ALA A 498 -8.20 -11.31 28.56
N TRP A 499 -8.30 -9.99 28.44
CA TRP A 499 -8.72 -9.12 29.54
C TRP A 499 -10.17 -9.39 29.95
N ALA A 500 -11.08 -9.57 28.99
CA ALA A 500 -12.47 -9.92 29.29
C ALA A 500 -12.62 -11.35 29.86
N GLY A 501 -11.83 -12.30 29.36
CA GLY A 501 -11.86 -13.70 29.81
C GLY A 501 -13.12 -14.47 29.38
N LYS A 502 -13.16 -15.77 29.71
CA LYS A 502 -14.26 -16.67 29.32
C LYS A 502 -15.60 -16.31 29.96
N SER A 503 -15.58 -15.74 31.17
CA SER A 503 -16.77 -15.40 31.95
C SER A 503 -17.56 -14.21 31.41
N HIS A 504 -16.98 -13.39 30.53
CA HIS A 504 -17.60 -12.17 29.97
C HIS A 504 -17.61 -12.15 28.44
N SER A 505 -17.77 -13.32 27.80
CA SER A 505 -17.84 -13.41 26.34
C SER A 505 -16.63 -12.79 25.63
N GLY A 506 -15.41 -13.09 26.13
CA GLY A 506 -14.17 -12.50 25.64
C GLY A 506 -13.93 -12.67 24.13
N VAL A 507 -14.53 -13.68 23.49
CA VAL A 507 -14.47 -13.86 22.03
C VAL A 507 -15.12 -12.66 21.31
N LEU A 508 -16.31 -12.26 21.73
CA LEU A 508 -17.01 -11.10 21.16
C LEU A 508 -16.28 -9.80 21.48
N VAL A 509 -15.77 -9.66 22.71
CA VAL A 509 -14.98 -8.47 23.10
C VAL A 509 -13.73 -8.34 22.25
N GLY A 510 -13.00 -9.45 22.04
CA GLY A 510 -11.82 -9.48 21.18
C GLY A 510 -12.15 -9.12 19.72
N LEU A 511 -13.19 -9.72 19.14
CA LEU A 511 -13.60 -9.41 17.76
C LEU A 511 -14.13 -7.97 17.59
N ALA A 512 -14.85 -7.44 18.58
CA ALA A 512 -15.39 -6.08 18.52
C ALA A 512 -14.27 -5.03 18.65
N THR A 513 -13.35 -5.22 19.60
CA THR A 513 -12.18 -4.33 19.76
C THR A 513 -11.21 -4.43 18.58
N CYS A 514 -11.07 -5.62 17.98
CA CYS A 514 -10.41 -5.79 16.68
C CYS A 514 -11.03 -4.90 15.61
N GLY A 515 -12.36 -4.87 15.52
CA GLY A 515 -13.06 -4.02 14.56
C GLY A 515 -12.81 -2.54 14.79
N ILE A 516 -12.85 -2.07 16.05
CA ILE A 516 -12.52 -0.70 16.41
C ILE A 516 -11.08 -0.37 15.98
N MET A 517 -10.12 -1.21 16.35
CA MET A 517 -8.71 -1.00 16.05
C MET A 517 -8.42 -0.99 14.54
N MET A 518 -8.93 -2.00 13.81
CA MET A 518 -8.68 -2.17 12.38
C MET A 518 -9.24 -1.00 11.56
N ASN A 519 -10.44 -0.50 11.91
CA ASN A 519 -11.01 0.68 11.26
C ASN A 519 -10.16 1.93 11.48
N ILE A 520 -9.79 2.24 12.73
CA ILE A 520 -9.00 3.43 13.05
C ILE A 520 -7.67 3.41 12.31
N VAL A 521 -6.96 2.27 12.40
CA VAL A 521 -5.61 2.12 11.88
C VAL A 521 -5.57 2.06 10.35
N SER A 522 -6.57 1.44 9.71
CA SER A 522 -6.70 1.41 8.25
C SER A 522 -7.04 2.80 7.71
N THR A 523 -8.13 3.40 8.20
CA THR A 523 -8.61 4.71 7.70
C THR A 523 -7.57 5.81 7.90
N ALA A 524 -6.81 5.77 9.01
CA ALA A 524 -5.72 6.72 9.23
C ALA A 524 -4.59 6.57 8.21
N ALA A 525 -4.22 5.34 7.85
CA ALA A 525 -3.17 5.07 6.88
C ALA A 525 -3.61 5.41 5.45
N ASP A 526 -4.85 5.07 5.08
CA ASP A 526 -5.46 5.43 3.80
C ASP A 526 -5.51 6.96 3.62
N LEU A 527 -5.86 7.71 4.68
CA LEU A 527 -5.82 9.18 4.66
C LEU A 527 -4.40 9.74 4.45
N MET A 528 -3.36 9.13 5.05
CA MET A 528 -1.99 9.58 4.82
C MET A 528 -1.54 9.31 3.38
N GLN A 529 -1.91 8.17 2.81
CA GLN A 529 -1.67 7.86 1.41
C GLN A 529 -2.38 8.85 0.49
N ASP A 530 -3.63 9.21 0.77
CA ASP A 530 -4.36 10.21 0.00
C ASP A 530 -3.80 11.62 0.18
N PHE A 531 -3.27 11.97 1.36
CA PHE A 531 -2.51 13.21 1.52
C PHE A 531 -1.24 13.23 0.69
N LYS A 532 -0.56 12.08 0.48
CA LYS A 532 0.56 12.01 -0.46
C LYS A 532 0.08 12.27 -1.89
N THR A 533 -1.00 11.62 -2.32
CA THR A 533 -1.58 11.85 -3.65
C THR A 533 -1.94 13.33 -3.83
N GLY A 534 -2.65 13.91 -2.85
CA GLY A 534 -3.05 15.31 -2.87
C GLY A 534 -1.88 16.29 -2.84
N TYR A 535 -0.82 16.00 -2.08
CA TYR A 535 0.42 16.79 -2.09
C TYR A 535 1.03 16.86 -3.50
N MET A 536 1.04 15.74 -4.23
CA MET A 536 1.62 15.66 -5.57
C MET A 536 0.69 16.18 -6.69
N THR A 537 -0.62 16.32 -6.44
CA THR A 537 -1.58 16.90 -7.40
C THR A 537 -1.99 18.34 -7.05
N LEU A 538 -1.36 18.95 -6.04
CA LEU A 538 -1.76 20.23 -5.44
C LEU A 538 -3.22 20.27 -4.96
N ALA A 539 -3.79 19.13 -4.58
CA ALA A 539 -5.09 19.08 -3.94
C ALA A 539 -4.97 19.54 -2.48
N SER A 540 -5.95 20.32 -2.03
CA SER A 540 -5.92 20.90 -0.69
C SER A 540 -6.09 19.81 0.38
N PRO A 541 -5.31 19.82 1.49
CA PRO A 541 -5.52 18.88 2.60
C PRO A 541 -6.94 18.93 3.17
N ARG A 542 -7.62 20.08 3.12
CA ARG A 542 -9.03 20.20 3.53
C ARG A 542 -9.96 19.45 2.58
N SER A 543 -9.73 19.56 1.27
CA SER A 543 -10.49 18.78 0.28
C SER A 543 -10.30 17.29 0.50
N MET A 544 -9.05 16.83 0.67
CA MET A 544 -8.75 15.41 0.92
C MET A 544 -9.46 14.90 2.17
N PHE A 545 -9.40 15.66 3.26
CA PHE A 545 -10.07 15.30 4.51
C PHE A 545 -11.60 15.23 4.36
N ILE A 546 -12.22 16.23 3.72
CA ILE A 546 -13.68 16.22 3.50
C ILE A 546 -14.09 15.09 2.55
N SER A 547 -13.33 14.84 1.49
CA SER A 547 -13.57 13.71 0.58
C SER A 547 -13.46 12.37 1.28
N GLN A 548 -12.51 12.22 2.20
CA GLN A 548 -12.41 11.05 3.07
C GLN A 548 -13.62 10.93 4.01
N VAL A 549 -14.04 12.01 4.68
CA VAL A 549 -15.26 12.00 5.51
C VAL A 549 -16.49 11.55 4.71
N VAL A 550 -16.70 12.11 3.51
CA VAL A 550 -17.82 11.74 2.64
C VAL A 550 -17.70 10.30 2.16
N GLY A 551 -16.52 9.88 1.72
CA GLY A 551 -16.27 8.52 1.26
C GLY A 551 -16.44 7.48 2.37
N THR A 552 -15.94 7.75 3.58
CA THR A 552 -16.18 6.92 4.76
C THR A 552 -17.67 6.83 5.07
N ALA A 553 -18.42 7.94 5.00
CA ALA A 553 -19.87 7.92 5.21
C ALA A 553 -20.60 7.05 4.17
N ILE A 554 -20.22 7.16 2.89
CA ILE A 554 -20.72 6.29 1.82
C ILE A 554 -20.37 4.83 2.11
N GLY A 555 -19.12 4.54 2.48
CA GLY A 555 -18.65 3.20 2.83
C GLY A 555 -19.38 2.58 4.02
N CYS A 556 -19.70 3.36 5.05
CA CYS A 556 -20.47 2.92 6.21
C CYS A 556 -21.89 2.46 5.87
N VAL A 557 -22.46 2.92 4.75
CA VAL A 557 -23.79 2.49 4.26
C VAL A 557 -23.66 1.43 3.19
N VAL A 558 -22.84 1.68 2.17
CA VAL A 558 -22.66 0.82 0.99
C VAL A 558 -22.02 -0.51 1.39
N GLY A 559 -20.98 -0.51 2.23
CA GLY A 559 -20.29 -1.74 2.67
C GLY A 559 -21.26 -2.75 3.31
N PRO A 560 -21.97 -2.38 4.40
CA PRO A 560 -22.98 -3.25 5.01
C PRO A 560 -24.12 -3.65 4.05
N SER A 561 -24.56 -2.74 3.17
CA SER A 561 -25.64 -3.03 2.24
C SER A 561 -25.24 -4.06 1.19
N VAL A 562 -24.02 -3.95 0.65
CA VAL A 562 -23.45 -4.92 -0.27
C VAL A 562 -23.25 -6.26 0.43
N PHE A 563 -22.65 -6.27 1.63
CA PHE A 563 -22.53 -7.52 2.40
C PHE A 563 -23.89 -8.18 2.65
N TRP A 564 -24.88 -7.38 3.06
CA TRP A 564 -26.25 -7.86 3.32
C TRP A 564 -26.90 -8.47 2.07
N LEU A 565 -26.66 -7.89 0.90
CA LEU A 565 -27.10 -8.46 -0.38
C LEU A 565 -26.49 -9.84 -0.59
N PHE A 566 -25.18 -10.01 -0.41
CA PHE A 566 -24.52 -11.33 -0.53
C PHE A 566 -25.06 -12.31 0.51
N TYR A 567 -25.17 -11.88 1.77
CA TYR A 567 -25.63 -12.69 2.88
C TYR A 567 -27.08 -13.17 2.73
N ARG A 568 -27.96 -12.37 2.09
CA ARG A 568 -29.36 -12.74 1.82
C ARG A 568 -29.56 -13.48 0.50
N ALA A 569 -28.80 -13.13 -0.53
CA ALA A 569 -28.96 -13.70 -1.87
C ALA A 569 -28.36 -15.10 -2.00
N PHE A 570 -27.29 -15.39 -1.26
CA PHE A 570 -26.60 -16.68 -1.33
C PHE A 570 -26.81 -17.47 -0.04
N ALA A 571 -27.31 -18.70 -0.17
CA ALA A 571 -27.49 -19.60 0.97
C ALA A 571 -26.14 -20.09 1.49
N GLY A 572 -25.97 -20.11 2.82
CA GLY A 572 -24.82 -20.73 3.48
C GLY A 572 -23.51 -19.95 3.37
N VAL A 573 -23.53 -18.63 3.11
CA VAL A 573 -22.33 -17.78 3.19
C VAL A 573 -21.57 -18.07 4.48
N GLY A 574 -20.25 -18.25 4.40
CA GLY A 574 -19.39 -18.61 5.53
C GLY A 574 -19.21 -20.11 5.76
N THR A 575 -19.88 -20.98 4.99
CA THR A 575 -19.66 -22.42 5.06
C THR A 575 -18.69 -22.88 3.98
N HIS A 576 -17.88 -23.90 4.28
CA HIS A 576 -16.85 -24.45 3.38
C HIS A 576 -17.34 -24.84 1.98
N LYS A 577 -18.62 -25.20 1.83
CA LYS A 577 -19.22 -25.63 0.55
C LYS A 577 -19.95 -24.51 -0.20
N SER A 578 -20.03 -23.32 0.36
CA SER A 578 -20.70 -22.19 -0.27
C SER A 578 -19.82 -21.53 -1.33
N ALA A 579 -20.45 -20.78 -2.24
CA ALA A 579 -19.73 -19.93 -3.20
C ALA A 579 -18.91 -18.82 -2.51
N TYR A 580 -19.21 -18.52 -1.24
CA TYR A 580 -18.62 -17.44 -0.45
C TYR A 580 -18.22 -17.99 0.94
N PRO A 581 -17.14 -18.78 1.02
CA PRO A 581 -16.77 -19.50 2.23
C PRO A 581 -16.26 -18.62 3.38
N ALA A 582 -15.87 -17.37 3.10
CA ALA A 582 -15.32 -16.41 4.07
C ALA A 582 -14.26 -17.02 5.02
N PRO A 583 -13.18 -17.61 4.50
CA PRO A 583 -12.23 -18.41 5.29
C PRO A 583 -11.59 -17.61 6.43
N TYR A 584 -11.40 -16.31 6.24
CA TYR A 584 -10.83 -15.43 7.27
C TYR A 584 -11.78 -15.20 8.45
N ALA A 585 -13.09 -15.31 8.28
CA ALA A 585 -14.03 -15.14 9.39
C ALA A 585 -13.84 -16.24 10.45
N LEU A 586 -13.71 -17.49 10.00
CA LEU A 586 -13.42 -18.63 10.87
C LEU A 586 -12.03 -18.50 11.52
N ILE A 587 -11.03 -18.07 10.75
CA ILE A 587 -9.69 -17.82 11.29
C ILE A 587 -9.76 -16.80 12.42
N TYR A 588 -10.36 -15.63 12.20
CA TYR A 588 -10.48 -14.57 13.20
C TYR A 588 -11.24 -15.02 14.44
N ARG A 589 -12.33 -15.80 14.27
CA ARG A 589 -13.04 -16.38 15.41
C ARG A 589 -12.14 -17.32 16.22
N ASN A 590 -11.43 -18.23 15.56
CA ASN A 590 -10.49 -19.14 16.24
C ASN A 590 -9.36 -18.35 16.94
N MET A 591 -8.90 -17.23 16.35
CA MET A 591 -7.96 -16.33 17.03
C MET A 591 -8.56 -15.72 18.29
N ALA A 592 -9.85 -15.37 18.26
CA ALA A 592 -10.53 -14.80 19.40
C ALA A 592 -10.75 -15.83 20.51
N ILE A 593 -11.15 -17.06 20.17
CA ILE A 593 -11.23 -18.18 21.13
C ILE A 593 -9.88 -18.40 21.81
N LEU A 594 -8.81 -18.47 21.03
CA LEU A 594 -7.44 -18.59 21.55
C LEU A 594 -7.04 -17.38 22.40
N GLY A 595 -7.44 -16.18 21.96
CA GLY A 595 -7.16 -14.91 22.61
C GLY A 595 -7.79 -14.79 23.98
N VAL A 596 -8.94 -15.43 24.23
CA VAL A 596 -9.57 -15.44 25.57
C VAL A 596 -8.71 -16.16 26.61
N ASP A 597 -8.04 -17.24 26.21
CA ASP A 597 -7.10 -17.96 27.08
C ASP A 597 -5.74 -17.24 27.20
N GLY A 598 -5.60 -16.07 26.56
CA GLY A 598 -4.45 -15.18 26.64
C GLY A 598 -3.17 -15.75 26.01
N PHE A 599 -2.06 -15.05 26.28
CA PHE A 599 -0.74 -15.40 25.75
C PHE A 599 -0.22 -16.75 26.25
N SER A 600 -0.85 -17.37 27.26
CA SER A 600 -0.49 -18.69 27.79
C SER A 600 -0.69 -19.84 26.82
N LYS A 601 -1.53 -19.66 25.78
CA LYS A 601 -1.74 -20.68 24.74
C LYS A 601 -0.81 -20.51 23.53
N LEU A 602 0.01 -19.46 23.52
CA LEU A 602 1.03 -19.34 22.49
C LEU A 602 2.10 -20.43 22.65
N PRO A 603 2.73 -20.83 21.54
CA PRO A 603 3.77 -21.84 21.59
C PRO A 603 4.94 -21.40 22.48
N GLY A 604 5.65 -22.39 23.05
CA GLY A 604 6.69 -22.16 24.04
C GLY A 604 7.77 -21.19 23.54
N ASN A 605 8.25 -20.29 24.40
CA ASN A 605 9.23 -19.25 24.04
C ASN A 605 8.75 -18.18 23.03
N CYS A 606 7.52 -18.23 22.52
CA CYS A 606 7.01 -17.24 21.58
C CYS A 606 7.06 -15.81 22.16
N LEU A 607 6.57 -15.62 23.39
CA LEU A 607 6.58 -14.31 24.05
C LEU A 607 8.01 -13.80 24.28
N THR A 608 8.93 -14.68 24.70
CA THR A 608 10.34 -14.35 24.88
C THR A 608 10.96 -13.86 23.58
N LEU A 609 10.72 -14.57 22.46
CA LEU A 609 11.17 -14.13 21.14
C LEU A 609 10.56 -12.79 20.76
N CYS A 610 9.27 -12.57 21.01
CA CYS A 610 8.62 -11.29 20.77
C CYS A 610 9.32 -10.16 21.53
N CYS A 611 9.61 -10.33 22.82
CA CYS A 611 10.34 -9.34 23.62
C CYS A 611 11.76 -9.08 23.06
N VAL A 612 12.49 -10.14 22.68
CA VAL A 612 13.83 -10.00 22.09
C VAL A 612 13.79 -9.20 20.78
N PHE A 613 12.86 -9.52 19.88
CA PHE A 613 12.72 -8.82 18.60
C PHE A 613 12.19 -7.38 18.77
N PHE A 614 11.31 -7.14 19.74
CA PHE A 614 10.84 -5.79 20.10
C PHE A 614 12.00 -4.91 20.58
N VAL A 615 12.78 -5.39 21.55
CA VAL A 615 13.96 -4.67 22.07
C VAL A 615 15.02 -4.53 20.99
N GLY A 616 15.22 -5.56 20.16
CA GLY A 616 16.11 -5.54 19.02
C GLY A 616 15.75 -4.46 18.01
N ALA A 617 14.46 -4.29 17.68
CA ALA A 617 14.00 -3.24 16.78
C ALA A 617 14.27 -1.84 17.33
N ILE A 618 14.08 -1.63 18.64
CA ILE A 618 14.42 -0.37 19.32
C ILE A 618 15.94 -0.14 19.27
N ALA A 619 16.74 -1.16 19.57
CA ALA A 619 18.19 -1.07 19.59
C ALA A 619 18.76 -0.75 18.20
N VAL A 620 18.24 -1.35 17.13
CA VAL A 620 18.65 -1.07 15.75
C VAL A 620 18.36 0.39 15.38
N ASN A 621 17.20 0.92 15.77
CA ASN A 621 16.87 2.33 15.52
C ASN A 621 17.72 3.29 16.34
N MET A 622 17.97 2.98 17.60
CA MET A 622 18.85 3.78 18.44
C MET A 622 20.28 3.79 17.89
N ALA A 623 20.79 2.63 17.49
CA ALA A 623 22.10 2.52 16.83
C ALA A 623 22.14 3.34 15.54
N LYS A 624 21.07 3.29 14.73
CA LYS A 624 20.95 4.09 13.50
C LYS A 624 21.02 5.58 13.74
N ASP A 625 20.39 6.07 14.81
CA ASP A 625 20.36 7.49 15.14
C ASP A 625 21.68 7.97 15.81
N MET A 626 22.48 7.06 16.37
CA MET A 626 23.77 7.38 17.01
C MET A 626 24.96 7.37 16.04
N VAL A 627 24.88 6.66 14.92
CA VAL A 627 25.98 6.55 13.95
C VAL A 627 25.97 7.69 12.92
N PRO A 628 27.12 8.03 12.31
CA PRO A 628 27.18 9.02 11.23
C PRO A 628 26.28 8.62 10.04
N GLU A 629 25.74 9.61 9.33
CA GLU A 629 24.80 9.38 8.21
C GLU A 629 25.33 8.43 7.13
N LYS A 630 26.66 8.43 6.89
CA LYS A 630 27.29 7.52 5.93
C LYS A 630 27.10 6.05 6.29
N VAL A 631 27.09 5.73 7.58
CA VAL A 631 26.87 4.36 8.09
C VAL A 631 25.38 4.10 8.29
N ALA A 632 24.62 5.09 8.74
CA ALA A 632 23.17 4.98 8.96
C ALA A 632 22.40 4.55 7.70
N LYS A 633 22.90 4.91 6.50
CA LYS A 633 22.32 4.51 5.20
C LYS A 633 22.34 3.00 4.94
N PHE A 634 23.22 2.25 5.60
CA PHE A 634 23.33 0.80 5.45
C PHE A 634 22.60 0.01 6.54
N ILE A 635 22.15 0.68 7.60
CA ILE A 635 21.43 0.01 8.69
C ILE A 635 19.98 -0.25 8.23
N PRO A 636 19.53 -1.53 8.23
CA PRO A 636 18.21 -1.88 7.77
C PRO A 636 17.12 -1.28 8.65
N LEU A 637 15.92 -1.19 8.10
CA LEU A 637 14.72 -0.68 8.75
C LEU A 637 13.95 -1.85 9.37
N PRO A 638 13.89 -1.99 10.71
CA PRO A 638 13.19 -3.09 11.36
C PRO A 638 11.73 -3.21 10.94
N MET A 639 11.00 -2.10 10.79
CA MET A 639 9.61 -2.15 10.33
C MET A 639 9.47 -2.80 8.95
N ALA A 640 10.36 -2.45 8.01
CA ALA A 640 10.33 -3.01 6.67
C ALA A 640 10.71 -4.51 6.67
N MET A 641 11.65 -4.91 7.55
CA MET A 641 12.00 -6.31 7.77
C MET A 641 10.84 -7.16 8.32
N ALA A 642 9.90 -6.56 9.05
CA ALA A 642 8.84 -7.30 9.74
C ALA A 642 7.71 -7.82 8.83
N ILE A 643 7.47 -7.18 7.69
CA ILE A 643 6.41 -7.56 6.75
C ILE A 643 6.58 -9.00 6.22
N PRO A 644 7.76 -9.41 5.71
CA PRO A 644 7.96 -10.76 5.23
C PRO A 644 7.91 -11.83 6.33
N PHE A 645 8.14 -11.49 7.61
CA PHE A 645 7.95 -12.44 8.72
C PHE A 645 6.54 -13.02 8.73
N TYR A 646 5.55 -12.21 8.34
CA TYR A 646 4.16 -12.59 8.31
C TYR A 646 3.75 -13.26 6.98
N ILE A 647 4.08 -12.64 5.84
CA ILE A 647 3.46 -12.98 4.54
C ILE A 647 4.30 -13.96 3.70
N GLY A 648 5.63 -13.83 3.77
CA GLY A 648 6.55 -14.55 2.90
C GLY A 648 7.54 -13.61 2.21
N PRO A 649 8.66 -14.15 1.66
CA PRO A 649 9.67 -13.36 0.97
C PRO A 649 9.38 -13.15 -0.53
N TYR A 650 8.32 -13.73 -1.11
CA TYR A 650 8.08 -13.68 -2.56
C TYR A 650 8.07 -12.25 -3.13
N PHE A 651 7.24 -11.36 -2.57
CA PHE A 651 7.14 -9.96 -3.02
C PHE A 651 8.43 -9.15 -2.78
N THR A 652 9.28 -9.61 -1.86
CA THR A 652 10.54 -8.92 -1.51
C THR A 652 11.57 -9.06 -2.61
N ILE A 653 11.53 -10.18 -3.34
CA ILE A 653 12.40 -10.45 -4.48
C ILE A 653 12.02 -9.49 -5.62
N ASP A 654 10.73 -9.35 -5.88
CA ASP A 654 10.18 -8.43 -6.89
C ASP A 654 10.52 -6.96 -6.59
N MET A 655 10.34 -6.52 -5.33
CA MET A 655 10.74 -5.18 -4.91
C MET A 655 12.25 -4.95 -5.02
N PHE A 656 13.07 -5.94 -4.66
CA PHE A 656 14.52 -5.84 -4.81
C PHE A 656 14.93 -5.77 -6.28
N LEU A 657 14.31 -6.56 -7.15
CA LEU A 657 14.53 -6.51 -8.60
C LEU A 657 14.22 -5.12 -9.17
N GLY A 658 13.14 -4.47 -8.72
CA GLY A 658 12.84 -3.09 -9.10
C GLY A 658 13.98 -2.11 -8.78
N SER A 659 14.59 -2.23 -7.60
CA SER A 659 15.77 -1.45 -7.24
C SER A 659 17.00 -1.77 -8.08
N VAL A 660 17.22 -3.05 -8.42
CA VAL A 660 18.32 -3.45 -9.32
C VAL A 660 18.12 -2.88 -10.72
N ILE A 661 16.89 -2.88 -11.24
CA ILE A 661 16.54 -2.27 -12.54
C ILE A 661 16.86 -0.78 -12.51
N LEU A 662 16.42 -0.07 -11.46
CA LEU A 662 16.69 1.37 -11.32
C LEU A 662 18.20 1.64 -11.22
N PHE A 663 18.91 0.89 -10.38
CA PHE A 663 20.36 1.06 -10.20
C PHE A 663 21.14 0.79 -11.49
N ALA A 664 20.78 -0.26 -12.23
CA ALA A 664 21.38 -0.56 -13.53
C ALA A 664 21.10 0.54 -14.55
N TRP A 665 19.88 1.10 -14.54
CA TRP A 665 19.52 2.21 -15.42
C TRP A 665 20.29 3.49 -15.08
N GLU A 666 20.40 3.84 -13.79
CA GLU A 666 21.20 4.98 -13.33
C GLU A 666 22.68 4.84 -13.69
N TRP A 667 23.19 3.61 -13.72
CA TRP A 667 24.57 3.35 -14.09
C TRP A 667 24.83 3.54 -15.60
N VAL A 668 23.83 3.26 -16.43
CA VAL A 668 23.90 3.45 -17.89
C VAL A 668 23.64 4.90 -18.29
N ASP A 669 22.54 5.48 -17.80
CA ASP A 669 22.13 6.85 -18.09
C ASP A 669 21.37 7.45 -16.89
N LYS A 670 22.12 8.18 -16.06
CA LYS A 670 21.59 8.81 -14.85
C LYS A 670 20.56 9.90 -15.13
N ASP A 671 20.74 10.68 -16.20
CA ASP A 671 19.85 11.78 -16.52
C ASP A 671 18.50 11.27 -17.02
N GLN A 672 18.51 10.22 -17.85
CA GLN A 672 17.31 9.55 -18.29
C GLN A 672 16.60 8.82 -17.14
N ALA A 673 17.35 8.10 -16.29
CA ALA A 673 16.77 7.41 -15.13
C ALA A 673 16.07 8.40 -14.19
N ASN A 674 16.73 9.50 -13.81
CA ASN A 674 16.11 10.53 -12.97
C ASN A 674 14.85 11.14 -13.59
N ALA A 675 14.83 11.29 -14.92
CA ALA A 675 13.70 11.87 -15.64
C ALA A 675 12.50 10.92 -15.78
N PHE A 676 12.73 9.61 -15.96
CA PHE A 676 11.68 8.67 -16.37
C PHE A 676 11.42 7.52 -15.40
N ALA A 677 12.30 7.24 -14.44
CA ALA A 677 12.15 6.11 -13.52
C ALA A 677 10.82 6.12 -12.78
N TYR A 678 10.44 7.25 -12.17
CA TYR A 678 9.16 7.39 -11.48
C TYR A 678 7.97 7.21 -12.42
N ALA A 679 8.05 7.67 -13.66
CA ALA A 679 6.99 7.51 -14.66
C ALA A 679 6.84 6.05 -15.11
N VAL A 680 7.96 5.36 -15.34
CA VAL A 680 7.99 3.92 -15.69
C VAL A 680 7.45 3.08 -14.54
N ALA A 681 7.96 3.30 -13.32
CA ALA A 681 7.55 2.57 -12.13
C ALA A 681 6.08 2.78 -11.80
N SER A 682 5.60 4.04 -11.88
CA SER A 682 4.19 4.35 -11.75
C SER A 682 3.39 3.65 -12.84
N GLY A 683 3.88 3.61 -14.08
CA GLY A 683 3.24 2.88 -15.17
C GLY A 683 3.10 1.38 -14.89
N LEU A 684 4.13 0.73 -14.34
CA LEU A 684 4.07 -0.69 -13.94
C LEU A 684 3.02 -0.94 -12.84
N ILE A 685 2.97 -0.09 -11.80
CA ILE A 685 1.94 -0.18 -10.76
C ILE A 685 0.54 0.10 -11.34
N CYS A 686 0.44 1.09 -12.23
CA CYS A 686 -0.83 1.48 -12.82
C CYS A 686 -1.40 0.39 -13.73
N GLY A 687 -0.59 -0.22 -14.59
CA GLY A 687 -1.03 -1.25 -15.52
C GLY A 687 -1.60 -2.49 -14.83
N ASP A 688 -0.87 -3.00 -13.85
CA ASP A 688 -1.24 -4.16 -13.05
C ASP A 688 -2.44 -3.86 -12.14
N GLY A 689 -2.43 -2.69 -11.50
CA GLY A 689 -3.55 -2.18 -10.72
C GLY A 689 -4.83 -2.07 -11.55
N VAL A 690 -4.74 -1.60 -12.81
CA VAL A 690 -5.88 -1.53 -13.73
C VAL A 690 -6.32 -2.92 -14.19
N TRP A 691 -5.41 -3.87 -14.41
CA TRP A 691 -5.75 -5.26 -14.76
C TRP A 691 -6.50 -6.00 -13.64
N SER A 692 -6.20 -5.67 -12.37
CA SER A 692 -6.89 -6.26 -11.23
C SER A 692 -8.42 -6.06 -11.28
N LEU A 693 -8.90 -5.00 -11.94
CA LEU A 693 -10.32 -4.71 -12.09
C LEU A 693 -11.02 -5.69 -13.05
N PRO A 694 -10.63 -5.83 -14.34
CA PRO A 694 -11.14 -6.91 -15.21
C PRO A 694 -11.02 -8.29 -14.59
N GLN A 695 -9.89 -8.62 -13.95
CA GLN A 695 -9.72 -9.89 -13.27
C GLN A 695 -10.78 -10.10 -12.18
N ALA A 696 -11.05 -9.08 -11.37
CA ALA A 696 -12.09 -9.15 -10.35
C ALA A 696 -13.50 -9.27 -10.95
N PHE A 697 -13.78 -8.61 -12.07
CA PHE A 697 -15.04 -8.78 -12.81
C PHE A 697 -15.19 -10.19 -13.39
N LEU A 698 -14.15 -10.73 -14.02
CA LEU A 698 -14.14 -12.10 -14.54
C LEU A 698 -14.36 -13.11 -13.41
N SER A 699 -13.68 -12.89 -12.27
CA SER A 699 -13.93 -13.65 -11.04
C SER A 699 -15.38 -13.50 -10.61
N LEU A 700 -15.97 -12.29 -10.62
CA LEU A 700 -17.38 -12.02 -10.27
C LEU A 700 -18.35 -12.91 -11.07
N PHE A 701 -18.12 -13.08 -12.36
CA PHE A 701 -18.91 -13.94 -13.25
C PHE A 701 -18.49 -15.42 -13.27
N ASN A 702 -17.63 -15.84 -12.35
CA ASN A 702 -17.09 -17.21 -12.24
C ASN A 702 -16.41 -17.69 -13.54
N VAL A 703 -15.85 -16.76 -14.31
CA VAL A 703 -15.04 -17.10 -15.49
C VAL A 703 -13.72 -17.69 -14.98
N LYS A 704 -13.52 -18.98 -15.25
CA LYS A 704 -12.27 -19.65 -14.91
C LYS A 704 -11.21 -19.36 -15.97
N PRO A 705 -9.96 -19.11 -15.56
CA PRO A 705 -8.87 -19.13 -16.51
C PRO A 705 -8.77 -20.48 -17.23
N PRO A 706 -8.23 -20.51 -18.45
CA PRO A 706 -8.23 -21.71 -19.28
C PRO A 706 -7.13 -22.71 -18.91
N ILE A 707 -5.97 -22.28 -18.43
CA ILE A 707 -4.80 -23.13 -18.21
C ILE A 707 -4.41 -23.10 -16.73
N CYS A 708 -4.10 -24.25 -16.14
CA CYS A 708 -3.41 -24.31 -14.85
C CYS A 708 -1.96 -24.74 -15.10
N MET A 709 -1.01 -23.86 -14.82
CA MET A 709 0.41 -24.18 -14.86
C MET A 709 0.91 -24.51 -13.46
N LYS A 710 1.27 -25.77 -13.20
CA LYS A 710 1.87 -26.23 -11.93
C LYS A 710 3.31 -26.66 -12.12
N PHE A 711 4.12 -26.41 -11.10
CA PHE A 711 5.52 -26.81 -11.09
C PHE A 711 5.75 -27.93 -10.08
N LEU A 712 6.11 -29.10 -10.60
CA LEU A 712 6.27 -30.32 -9.80
C LEU A 712 7.75 -30.73 -9.74
N SER A 713 8.11 -31.50 -8.71
CA SER A 713 9.40 -32.20 -8.68
C SER A 713 9.49 -33.21 -9.82
N ARG A 714 10.70 -33.45 -10.33
CA ARG A 714 10.94 -34.43 -11.40
C ARG A 714 10.28 -35.78 -11.14
N ASN A 715 10.49 -36.35 -9.96
CA ASN A 715 9.89 -37.64 -9.56
C ASN A 715 8.36 -37.64 -9.57
N LEU A 716 7.73 -36.50 -9.25
CA LEU A 716 6.29 -36.38 -9.29
C LEU A 716 5.80 -36.16 -10.72
N ASN A 717 6.56 -35.43 -11.53
CA ASN A 717 6.28 -35.24 -12.95
C ASN A 717 6.35 -36.57 -13.69
N ASP A 718 7.36 -37.41 -13.46
CA ASP A 718 7.48 -38.74 -14.06
C ASP A 718 6.26 -39.63 -13.71
N LYS A 719 5.72 -39.51 -12.48
CA LYS A 719 4.50 -40.21 -12.07
C LYS A 719 3.25 -39.67 -12.76
N VAL A 720 3.15 -38.36 -12.90
CA VAL A 720 2.04 -37.70 -13.59
C VAL A 720 2.06 -38.04 -15.07
N ASP A 721 3.22 -37.99 -15.72
CA ASP A 721 3.40 -38.38 -17.13
C ASP A 721 3.05 -39.85 -17.33
N GLY A 722 3.47 -40.73 -16.41
CA GLY A 722 3.06 -42.13 -16.39
C GLY A 722 1.54 -42.30 -16.27
N PHE A 723 0.88 -41.55 -15.39
CA PHE A 723 -0.57 -41.58 -15.23
C PHE A 723 -1.31 -41.03 -16.47
N ILE A 724 -0.85 -39.91 -17.04
CA ILE A 724 -1.43 -39.34 -18.26
C ILE A 724 -1.29 -40.34 -19.42
N GLY A 725 -0.15 -41.02 -19.52
CA GLY A 725 0.06 -42.09 -20.50
C GLY A 725 -0.86 -43.31 -20.32
N THR A 726 -1.50 -43.48 -19.15
CA THR A 726 -2.56 -44.49 -18.96
C THR A 726 -3.96 -44.00 -19.33
N LEU A 727 -4.14 -42.69 -19.52
CA LEU A 727 -5.40 -42.06 -19.92
C LEU A 727 -5.49 -41.82 -21.43
N SER A 728 -4.35 -41.76 -22.12
CA SER A 728 -4.22 -41.77 -23.59
C SER A 728 -4.26 -43.19 -24.15
#